data_AF-A0AAW1YU44-F1
#
_entry.id   AF-A0AAW1YU44-F1
#
_cell.length_a   1.000
_cell.length_b   1.000
_cell.length_c   1.000
_cell.angle_alpha   90.00
_cell.angle_beta   90.00
_cell.angle_gamma   90.00
#
_symmetry.space_group_name_H-M   'P 1'
#
loop_
_entity.id
_entity.type
_entity.pdbx_description
1 polymer ?
#
loop_
_entity_poly.entity_id
_entity_poly.type
_entity_poly.pdbx_seq_one_letter_code
_entity_poly.pdbx_strand_id
1 'polypeptide(L)'
;MGYIAAGKSLSGNTILGREEFDLKRSAQCVRRHGEVADRHITVIEAPGWWRNFTVEKSPEILKQEILLSVSLCPPGPHAVLLILDVDTKFKETERKAVQDHLDLLSERVWSHTIVLFTRGDSLLDTSIEQYIETEGQDLQRLLDKCGNRYHVLNNHNRSDDTQIKELLEKIEETVAQNNGRHFEIDRKILQEVKERRRAEEERAEERMKRMKKQRENIRSQMSDAQHLSDLRIVLMGYRDAGKSSSGNTILGREEFDLKRSAQCVRRHGEVADRHITVIEAPGWWRNFTVEKSPEILKQEILLSVSLCPPGPNAVLLIIPVDSRFKETEIKSVQGHLDLLSERVWSHTIVLFTRGDSLLDTSIEQHIESEGQDLQRLLDKCGNRYHVLNNHNRSDETQIKELLEKIEETVAQNDGRHFEIDRKILQEVKERRRAEEERAEELMKRMKKQRKNIRSQMNDTQHLSDLRIVLMGYRNVGKSSAGNSILGREEFDLKRSAQCVRRHGEVADRHITVIEAPGWWSDYTVEDSPEILKQEILLSVSLCPPGPHAVLLIIRVDTRFKETEIKSVQDHLDLLSERVWSHTIVLFTRGDSLLDTSIEQHIESEGQDLQRLLDKCGNRYHVLNNHNRSDDTQIKELLEKIEETVAQNNGCHFEMDRKILQEVEERRRAEEERAEERMTRMKKQRENIRSQMSDAQHLSDLRIVLMGYRYAGKSSSGNTILGREEFDLKRSAQCVRRHGEVADRHITVIEAPGWWKCYAVEESPERLKQEILLSVSLCPPGPHAVLLIIRVDIRFKKTHRKSVQDHLDLLSERVWSHTIVLFTRGDSLLDTSIEQHIESEGQDLQWLLDKCGNRYHVLNNHNRSDDTQIKELLEKIEETVAQNNGCHFEIDRKILQKIDGRKKAEERLDKWRKDIRSETSE
;
A
#
# COMPACT_ATOMS: atom_id res chain seq x y z
N MET A 1 27.05 -2.80 -2.72
CA MET A 1 25.64 -2.58 -2.30
C MET A 1 24.91 -3.91 -2.23
N GLY A 2 23.79 -4.02 -1.51
CA GLY A 2 23.02 -5.26 -1.42
C GLY A 2 22.37 -5.48 -0.06
N TYR A 3 21.66 -6.60 0.10
CA TYR A 3 20.85 -6.85 1.29
C TYR A 3 21.67 -6.92 2.58
N ILE A 4 21.00 -6.67 3.70
CA ILE A 4 21.50 -6.98 5.03
C ILE A 4 21.89 -8.47 5.08
N ALA A 5 23.07 -8.78 5.60
CA ALA A 5 23.63 -10.12 5.72
C ALA A 5 23.93 -10.87 4.40
N ALA A 6 23.86 -10.23 3.23
CA ALA A 6 24.27 -10.84 1.95
C ALA A 6 25.79 -11.06 1.80
N GLY A 7 26.60 -10.87 2.86
CA GLY A 7 28.05 -11.03 2.79
C GLY A 7 28.81 -9.87 2.16
N LYS A 8 28.29 -8.62 2.26
CA LYS A 8 28.97 -7.41 1.74
C LYS A 8 30.36 -7.20 2.35
N SER A 9 30.47 -7.14 3.68
CA SER A 9 31.74 -6.95 4.38
C SER A 9 32.72 -8.07 4.10
N LEU A 10 32.23 -9.33 4.03
CA LEU A 10 33.04 -10.48 3.62
C LEU A 10 33.58 -10.30 2.20
N SER A 11 32.74 -9.91 1.25
CA SER A 11 33.15 -9.67 -0.13
C SER A 11 34.18 -8.54 -0.23
N GLY A 12 34.00 -7.46 0.54
CA GLY A 12 34.98 -6.37 0.63
C GLY A 12 36.33 -6.83 1.16
N ASN A 13 36.34 -7.68 2.20
CA ASN A 13 37.56 -8.27 2.75
C ASN A 13 38.24 -9.23 1.77
N THR A 14 37.47 -10.05 1.05
CA THR A 14 37.99 -10.95 0.01
C THR A 14 38.61 -10.15 -1.14
N ILE A 15 37.95 -9.07 -1.60
CA ILE A 15 38.47 -8.20 -2.66
C ILE A 15 39.79 -7.53 -2.25
N LEU A 16 39.92 -7.10 -1.00
CA LEU A 16 41.16 -6.47 -0.50
C LEU A 16 42.23 -7.48 -0.07
N GLY A 17 41.92 -8.77 0.00
CA GLY A 17 42.81 -9.84 0.47
C GLY A 17 43.13 -9.78 1.97
N ARG A 18 42.42 -8.96 2.76
CA ARG A 18 42.66 -8.75 4.20
C ARG A 18 41.42 -8.24 4.93
N GLU A 19 41.41 -8.37 6.26
CA GLU A 19 40.27 -7.94 7.09
C GLU A 19 40.31 -6.43 7.36
N GLU A 20 39.52 -5.68 6.59
CA GLU A 20 39.45 -4.21 6.64
C GLU A 20 38.03 -3.70 6.95
N PHE A 21 37.02 -4.48 6.57
CA PHE A 21 35.62 -4.28 6.89
C PHE A 21 35.25 -5.15 8.09
N ASP A 22 34.70 -4.53 9.13
CA ASP A 22 34.13 -5.24 10.27
C ASP A 22 32.92 -6.06 9.78
N LEU A 23 32.80 -7.29 10.27
CA LEU A 23 31.62 -8.12 10.02
C LEU A 23 30.39 -7.60 10.77
N LYS A 24 30.59 -6.71 11.75
CA LYS A 24 29.51 -5.93 12.37
C LYS A 24 28.94 -4.93 11.36
N ARG A 25 27.62 -4.81 11.37
CA ARG A 25 26.89 -3.90 10.48
C ARG A 25 27.23 -2.43 10.83
N SER A 26 27.23 -1.57 9.81
CA SER A 26 27.36 -0.10 9.93
C SER A 26 26.18 0.57 9.22
N ALA A 27 25.61 1.63 9.81
CA ALA A 27 24.58 2.42 9.13
C ALA A 27 25.22 3.40 8.16
N GLN A 28 26.46 3.80 8.41
CA GLN A 28 27.24 4.66 7.53
C GLN A 28 28.05 3.87 6.49
N CYS A 29 28.31 4.53 5.36
CA CYS A 29 29.20 3.99 4.35
C CYS A 29 30.66 3.92 4.82
N VAL A 30 31.30 2.76 4.64
CA VAL A 30 32.68 2.53 5.05
C VAL A 30 33.58 2.53 3.82
N ARG A 31 34.62 3.39 3.81
CA ARG A 31 35.63 3.44 2.74
C ARG A 31 36.93 2.78 3.18
N ARG A 32 37.50 1.92 2.34
CA ARG A 32 38.80 1.27 2.52
C ARG A 32 39.62 1.29 1.24
N HIS A 33 40.93 1.28 1.38
CA HIS A 33 41.88 1.32 0.28
C HIS A 33 42.87 0.16 0.39
N GLY A 34 43.26 -0.42 -0.74
CA GLY A 34 44.26 -1.47 -0.78
C GLY A 34 44.95 -1.55 -2.14
N GLU A 35 46.05 -2.27 -2.17
CA GLU A 35 46.74 -2.65 -3.40
C GLU A 35 46.50 -4.14 -3.64
N VAL A 36 45.90 -4.48 -4.77
CA VAL A 36 45.49 -5.85 -5.10
C VAL A 36 45.79 -6.08 -6.58
N ALA A 37 46.52 -7.15 -6.89
CA ALA A 37 46.95 -7.45 -8.27
C ALA A 37 47.55 -6.22 -8.98
N ASP A 38 48.50 -5.54 -8.30
CA ASP A 38 49.22 -4.33 -8.75
C ASP A 38 48.33 -3.11 -9.06
N ARG A 39 47.11 -3.06 -8.50
CA ARG A 39 46.15 -1.95 -8.67
C ARG A 39 45.80 -1.31 -7.34
N HIS A 40 45.71 0.01 -7.31
CA HIS A 40 45.13 0.74 -6.17
C HIS A 40 43.61 0.72 -6.24
N ILE A 41 42.99 -0.02 -5.33
CA ILE A 41 41.54 -0.19 -5.26
C ILE A 41 41.00 0.59 -4.06
N THR A 42 39.89 1.29 -4.29
CA THR A 42 39.05 1.82 -3.22
C THR A 42 37.73 1.08 -3.19
N VAL A 43 37.41 0.46 -2.06
CA VAL A 43 36.15 -0.25 -1.84
C VAL A 43 35.30 0.57 -0.88
N ILE A 44 34.04 0.81 -1.27
CA ILE A 44 33.04 1.42 -0.40
C ILE A 44 31.96 0.39 -0.10
N GLU A 45 31.78 0.10 1.18
CA GLU A 45 30.63 -0.65 1.65
C GLU A 45 29.51 0.33 2.01
N ALA A 46 28.45 0.33 1.21
CA ALA A 46 27.20 1.01 1.54
C ALA A 46 26.34 0.14 2.49
N PRO A 47 25.50 0.77 3.34
CA PRO A 47 24.60 0.05 4.24
C PRO A 47 23.64 -0.87 3.47
N GLY A 48 23.20 -1.94 4.15
CA GLY A 48 22.25 -2.90 3.58
C GLY A 48 20.80 -2.52 3.83
N TRP A 49 19.93 -2.97 2.92
CA TRP A 49 18.47 -2.92 3.11
C TRP A 49 17.89 -4.30 3.37
N TRP A 50 16.68 -4.35 3.94
CA TRP A 50 15.94 -5.60 4.09
C TRP A 50 15.50 -6.14 2.72
N ARG A 51 15.63 -7.45 2.52
CA ARG A 51 15.34 -8.15 1.25
C ARG A 51 14.01 -7.77 0.59
N ASN A 52 12.96 -7.62 1.39
CA ASN A 52 11.59 -7.35 0.91
C ASN A 52 11.14 -5.90 1.15
N PHE A 53 12.06 -5.00 1.51
CA PHE A 53 11.75 -3.60 1.71
C PHE A 53 12.14 -2.85 0.45
N THR A 54 11.17 -2.18 -0.15
CA THR A 54 11.41 -1.14 -1.15
C THR A 54 11.91 0.12 -0.45
N VAL A 55 12.45 1.07 -1.21
CA VAL A 55 12.89 2.37 -0.70
C VAL A 55 11.77 3.08 0.09
N GLU A 56 10.51 2.90 -0.31
CA GLU A 56 9.37 3.48 0.39
C GLU A 56 9.20 2.98 1.85
N LYS A 57 9.67 1.75 2.14
CA LYS A 57 9.62 1.14 3.48
C LYS A 57 10.90 1.36 4.29
N SER A 58 12.02 1.56 3.61
CA SER A 58 13.33 1.80 4.20
C SER A 58 13.40 3.14 4.97
N PRO A 59 14.12 3.21 6.10
CA PRO A 59 14.38 4.45 6.84
C PRO A 59 14.99 5.55 5.96
N GLU A 60 14.76 6.82 6.28
CA GLU A 60 15.28 7.93 5.47
C GLU A 60 16.82 8.00 5.48
N ILE A 61 17.45 7.76 6.64
CA ILE A 61 18.92 7.69 6.76
C ILE A 61 19.54 6.72 5.75
N LEU A 62 18.93 5.54 5.58
CA LEU A 62 19.43 4.54 4.64
C LEU A 62 19.45 5.08 3.20
N LYS A 63 18.44 5.88 2.81
CA LYS A 63 18.40 6.50 1.48
C LYS A 63 19.49 7.53 1.31
N GLN A 64 19.66 8.39 2.31
CA GLN A 64 20.71 9.41 2.30
C GLN A 64 22.09 8.77 2.21
N GLU A 65 22.35 7.72 2.98
CA GLU A 65 23.62 6.98 2.94
C GLU A 65 23.90 6.32 1.60
N ILE A 66 22.89 5.69 0.98
CA ILE A 66 23.05 5.14 -0.37
C ILE A 66 23.44 6.23 -1.37
N LEU A 67 22.78 7.40 -1.33
CA LEU A 67 23.12 8.55 -2.19
C LEU A 67 24.53 9.11 -1.91
N LEU A 68 24.90 9.21 -0.64
CA LEU A 68 26.19 9.75 -0.20
C LEU A 68 27.35 8.80 -0.49
N SER A 69 27.09 7.49 -0.58
CA SER A 69 28.11 6.46 -0.85
C SER A 69 28.93 6.76 -2.10
N VAL A 70 28.29 7.23 -3.18
CA VAL A 70 28.94 7.57 -4.46
C VAL A 70 29.97 8.68 -4.28
N SER A 71 29.69 9.64 -3.39
CA SER A 71 30.55 10.80 -3.17
C SER A 71 31.81 10.51 -2.35
N LEU A 72 31.91 9.32 -1.78
CA LEU A 72 33.09 8.90 -1.00
C LEU A 72 34.27 8.49 -1.90
N CYS A 73 34.06 8.32 -3.20
CA CYS A 73 35.09 8.06 -4.21
C CYS A 73 35.09 9.13 -5.30
N PRO A 74 35.71 10.31 -5.12
CA PRO A 74 35.86 11.28 -6.21
C PRO A 74 36.77 10.75 -7.32
N PRO A 75 36.43 10.91 -8.61
CA PRO A 75 35.27 11.63 -9.13
C PRO A 75 33.95 10.81 -9.14
N GLY A 76 34.02 9.49 -9.07
CA GLY A 76 32.91 8.55 -8.82
C GLY A 76 33.42 7.10 -8.78
N PRO A 77 32.60 6.10 -8.40
CA PRO A 77 32.99 4.70 -8.48
C PRO A 77 33.06 4.19 -9.93
N HIS A 78 34.04 3.34 -10.22
CA HIS A 78 34.22 2.70 -11.53
C HIS A 78 33.17 1.62 -11.82
N ALA A 79 32.76 0.87 -10.78
CA ALA A 79 31.71 -0.13 -10.85
C ALA A 79 30.94 -0.19 -9.53
N VAL A 80 29.68 -0.63 -9.59
CA VAL A 80 28.82 -0.87 -8.44
C VAL A 80 28.60 -2.38 -8.31
N LEU A 81 29.13 -2.98 -7.25
CA LEU A 81 28.92 -4.41 -6.99
C LEU A 81 27.60 -4.61 -6.23
N LEU A 82 26.64 -5.30 -6.84
CA LEU A 82 25.39 -5.72 -6.22
C LEU A 82 25.55 -7.13 -5.65
N ILE A 83 25.58 -7.26 -4.33
CA ILE A 83 25.82 -8.52 -3.65
C ILE A 83 24.50 -9.30 -3.46
N LEU A 84 24.45 -10.52 -3.98
CA LEU A 84 23.37 -11.51 -3.77
C LEU A 84 23.97 -12.79 -3.19
N ASP A 85 23.21 -13.54 -2.37
CA ASP A 85 23.60 -14.89 -1.95
C ASP A 85 22.84 -15.93 -2.77
N VAL A 86 23.49 -17.07 -3.03
CA VAL A 86 22.91 -18.17 -3.81
C VAL A 86 22.07 -19.14 -2.98
N ASP A 87 22.16 -19.05 -1.65
CA ASP A 87 21.51 -19.99 -0.70
C ASP A 87 20.00 -19.80 -0.58
N THR A 88 19.44 -18.77 -1.20
CA THR A 88 18.04 -18.41 -1.03
C THR A 88 17.39 -18.11 -2.36
N LYS A 89 16.13 -18.52 -2.48
CA LYS A 89 15.34 -18.29 -3.68
C LYS A 89 15.06 -16.80 -3.89
N PHE A 90 15.37 -16.28 -5.07
CA PHE A 90 15.15 -14.89 -5.45
C PHE A 90 13.70 -14.63 -5.88
N LYS A 91 13.01 -13.71 -5.18
CA LYS A 91 11.57 -13.43 -5.41
C LYS A 91 11.33 -12.11 -6.13
N GLU A 92 10.15 -11.97 -6.75
CA GLU A 92 9.70 -10.70 -7.37
C GLU A 92 9.81 -9.50 -6.40
N THR A 93 9.50 -9.70 -5.12
CA THR A 93 9.59 -8.65 -4.09
C THR A 93 11.03 -8.19 -3.86
N GLU A 94 11.99 -9.10 -3.94
CA GLU A 94 13.41 -8.85 -3.78
C GLU A 94 14.00 -8.12 -5.01
N ARG A 95 13.53 -8.50 -6.21
CA ARG A 95 13.82 -7.77 -7.46
C ARG A 95 13.38 -6.32 -7.40
N LYS A 96 12.12 -6.08 -7.01
CA LYS A 96 11.57 -4.72 -6.85
C LYS A 96 12.36 -3.93 -5.81
N ALA A 97 12.71 -4.56 -4.68
CA ALA A 97 13.51 -3.91 -3.65
C ALA A 97 14.88 -3.47 -4.16
N VAL A 98 15.62 -4.33 -4.88
CA VAL A 98 16.92 -3.99 -5.48
C VAL A 98 16.78 -2.88 -6.51
N GLN A 99 15.77 -2.99 -7.37
CA GLN A 99 15.50 -2.02 -8.41
C GLN A 99 15.28 -0.64 -7.81
N ASP A 100 14.33 -0.52 -6.87
CA ASP A 100 14.02 0.75 -6.21
C ASP A 100 15.25 1.39 -5.52
N HIS A 101 16.09 0.59 -4.86
CA HIS A 101 17.26 1.10 -4.12
C HIS A 101 18.39 1.56 -5.05
N LEU A 102 18.61 0.90 -6.18
CA LEU A 102 19.60 1.33 -7.18
C LEU A 102 19.09 2.52 -7.99
N ASP A 103 17.80 2.55 -8.33
CA ASP A 103 17.17 3.64 -9.07
C ASP A 103 17.20 4.98 -8.30
N LEU A 104 17.41 4.97 -6.97
CA LEU A 104 17.72 6.18 -6.18
C LEU A 104 18.95 6.93 -6.70
N LEU A 105 19.97 6.22 -7.18
CA LEU A 105 21.20 6.83 -7.67
C LEU A 105 20.99 7.46 -9.05
N SER A 106 20.40 6.69 -9.97
CA SER A 106 19.84 7.06 -11.28
C SER A 106 19.71 5.81 -12.14
N GLU A 107 18.93 5.86 -13.22
CA GLU A 107 18.89 4.79 -14.24
C GLU A 107 20.26 4.49 -14.87
N ARG A 108 21.22 5.43 -14.83
CA ARG A 108 22.57 5.21 -15.35
C ARG A 108 23.43 4.29 -14.46
N VAL A 109 23.00 4.01 -13.23
CA VAL A 109 23.75 3.11 -12.33
C VAL A 109 23.85 1.71 -12.92
N TRP A 110 22.80 1.25 -13.61
CA TRP A 110 22.73 -0.09 -14.16
C TRP A 110 23.83 -0.35 -15.16
N SER A 111 24.26 0.64 -15.94
CA SER A 111 25.39 0.48 -16.87
C SER A 111 26.74 0.32 -16.16
N HIS A 112 26.82 0.55 -14.86
CA HIS A 112 28.03 0.35 -14.03
C HIS A 112 27.87 -0.79 -13.01
N THR A 113 26.71 -1.45 -12.96
CA THR A 113 26.42 -2.51 -11.97
C THR A 113 26.88 -3.89 -12.44
N ILE A 114 27.55 -4.62 -11.56
CA ILE A 114 27.89 -6.04 -11.71
C ILE A 114 27.27 -6.81 -10.54
N VAL A 115 26.56 -7.91 -10.84
CA VAL A 115 25.97 -8.77 -9.81
C VAL A 115 27.03 -9.72 -9.27
N LEU A 116 27.30 -9.64 -7.97
CA LEU A 116 28.26 -10.51 -7.28
C LEU A 116 27.50 -11.57 -6.48
N PHE A 117 27.52 -12.81 -6.95
CA PHE A 117 26.97 -13.95 -6.24
C PHE A 117 27.96 -14.43 -5.18
N THR A 118 27.54 -14.43 -3.93
CA THR A 118 28.32 -14.90 -2.79
C THR A 118 27.92 -16.31 -2.42
N ARG A 119 28.84 -17.01 -1.73
CA ARG A 119 28.70 -18.43 -1.35
C ARG A 119 28.68 -19.37 -2.55
N GLY A 120 29.56 -19.12 -3.53
CA GLY A 120 29.70 -20.00 -4.69
C GLY A 120 30.01 -21.46 -4.33
N ASP A 121 30.55 -21.72 -3.15
CA ASP A 121 30.75 -23.06 -2.57
C ASP A 121 29.43 -23.81 -2.31
N SER A 122 28.33 -23.09 -2.07
CA SER A 122 27.00 -23.69 -1.93
C SER A 122 26.40 -24.21 -3.24
N LEU A 123 26.98 -23.85 -4.40
CA LEU A 123 26.51 -24.33 -5.70
C LEU A 123 26.88 -25.80 -5.98
N LEU A 124 27.76 -26.40 -5.16
CA LEU A 124 28.23 -27.79 -5.30
C LEU A 124 28.65 -28.09 -6.77
N ASP A 125 28.00 -29.06 -7.43
CA ASP A 125 28.25 -29.44 -8.84
C ASP A 125 27.43 -28.64 -9.87
N THR A 126 26.64 -27.66 -9.42
CA THR A 126 25.74 -26.87 -10.27
C THR A 126 26.47 -25.61 -10.74
N SER A 127 26.45 -25.32 -12.05
CA SER A 127 27.05 -24.07 -12.54
C SER A 127 26.18 -22.86 -12.17
N ILE A 128 26.76 -21.66 -12.13
CA ILE A 128 25.98 -20.45 -11.85
C ILE A 128 24.93 -20.18 -12.94
N GLU A 129 25.21 -20.57 -14.19
CA GLU A 129 24.27 -20.47 -15.30
C GLU A 129 23.06 -21.37 -15.07
N GLN A 130 23.27 -22.62 -14.61
CA GLN A 130 22.19 -23.52 -14.24
C GLN A 130 21.39 -22.98 -13.04
N TYR A 131 22.06 -22.40 -12.05
CA TYR A 131 21.38 -21.72 -10.94
C TYR A 131 20.48 -20.59 -11.43
N ILE A 132 20.98 -19.71 -12.30
CA ILE A 132 20.20 -18.60 -12.87
C ILE A 132 18.98 -19.10 -13.65
N GLU A 133 19.14 -20.17 -14.44
CA GLU A 133 18.03 -20.80 -15.19
C GLU A 133 16.96 -21.38 -14.26
N THR A 134 17.36 -21.98 -13.13
CA THR A 134 16.44 -22.63 -12.18
C THR A 134 15.74 -21.68 -11.22
N GLU A 135 16.37 -20.57 -10.81
CA GLU A 135 15.81 -19.59 -9.88
C GLU A 135 14.57 -18.89 -10.46
N GLY A 136 14.58 -18.63 -11.77
CA GLY A 136 13.42 -18.17 -12.53
C GLY A 136 13.52 -16.74 -13.08
N GLN A 137 12.41 -16.27 -13.65
CA GLN A 137 12.38 -15.08 -14.50
C GLN A 137 12.75 -13.76 -13.79
N ASP A 138 12.53 -13.64 -12.48
CA ASP A 138 12.83 -12.39 -11.77
C ASP A 138 14.33 -12.15 -11.61
N LEU A 139 15.13 -13.19 -11.37
CA LEU A 139 16.59 -13.07 -11.34
C LEU A 139 17.13 -12.75 -12.73
N GLN A 140 16.63 -13.45 -13.77
CA GLN A 140 17.02 -13.18 -15.15
C GLN A 140 16.74 -11.72 -15.55
N ARG A 141 15.56 -11.18 -15.21
CA ARG A 141 15.22 -9.77 -15.48
C ARG A 141 16.18 -8.79 -14.80
N LEU A 142 16.66 -9.10 -13.59
CA LEU A 142 17.64 -8.27 -12.90
C LEU A 142 18.99 -8.31 -13.64
N LEU A 143 19.43 -9.50 -14.04
CA LEU A 143 20.68 -9.69 -14.80
C LEU A 143 20.62 -8.99 -16.16
N ASP A 144 19.50 -9.10 -16.88
CA ASP A 144 19.26 -8.40 -18.14
C ASP A 144 19.38 -6.88 -17.96
N LYS A 145 18.82 -6.31 -16.88
CA LYS A 145 18.98 -4.87 -16.55
C LYS A 145 20.44 -4.52 -16.27
N CYS A 146 21.22 -5.44 -15.71
CA CYS A 146 22.66 -5.30 -15.53
C CYS A 146 23.47 -5.64 -16.79
N GLY A 147 22.85 -5.92 -17.94
CA GLY A 147 23.56 -6.31 -19.17
C GLY A 147 24.25 -7.69 -19.07
N ASN A 148 23.67 -8.60 -18.28
CA ASN A 148 24.18 -9.94 -18.00
C ASN A 148 25.60 -9.98 -17.41
N ARG A 149 26.00 -8.93 -16.69
CA ARG A 149 27.27 -8.87 -15.96
C ARG A 149 27.11 -9.43 -14.55
N TYR A 150 27.72 -10.58 -14.31
CA TYR A 150 27.81 -11.18 -12.99
C TYR A 150 29.15 -11.87 -12.75
N HIS A 151 29.47 -12.09 -11.48
CA HIS A 151 30.66 -12.82 -11.03
C HIS A 151 30.32 -13.62 -9.77
N VAL A 152 30.96 -14.77 -9.57
CA VAL A 152 30.75 -15.64 -8.41
C VAL A 152 31.96 -15.56 -7.52
N LEU A 153 31.75 -15.23 -6.24
CA LEU A 153 32.80 -15.08 -5.26
C LEU A 153 32.67 -16.13 -4.16
N ASN A 154 33.73 -16.93 -3.97
CA ASN A 154 33.82 -17.86 -2.86
C ASN A 154 34.53 -17.18 -1.68
N ASN A 155 33.73 -16.66 -0.74
CA ASN A 155 34.24 -15.96 0.44
C ASN A 155 35.00 -16.86 1.43
N HIS A 156 34.96 -18.19 1.28
CA HIS A 156 35.69 -19.15 2.10
C HIS A 156 37.11 -19.44 1.59
N ASN A 157 37.42 -19.12 0.32
CA ASN A 157 38.73 -19.34 -0.28
C ASN A 157 39.46 -18.00 -0.58
N ARG A 158 39.78 -17.25 0.48
CA ARG A 158 40.44 -15.93 0.36
C ARG A 158 41.84 -15.96 -0.26
N SER A 159 42.46 -17.13 -0.34
CA SER A 159 43.79 -17.32 -0.96
C SER A 159 43.76 -17.45 -2.48
N ASP A 160 42.57 -17.52 -3.08
CA ASP A 160 42.41 -17.69 -4.51
C ASP A 160 42.38 -16.34 -5.24
N ASP A 161 43.57 -15.83 -5.53
CA ASP A 161 43.75 -14.56 -6.27
C ASP A 161 43.14 -14.59 -7.68
N THR A 162 42.82 -15.76 -8.24
CA THR A 162 42.26 -15.86 -9.59
C THR A 162 40.85 -15.27 -9.68
N GLN A 163 40.00 -15.51 -8.68
CA GLN A 163 38.63 -14.97 -8.62
C GLN A 163 38.63 -13.44 -8.63
N ILE A 164 39.53 -12.84 -7.85
CA ILE A 164 39.65 -11.38 -7.76
C ILE A 164 40.23 -10.80 -9.05
N LYS A 165 41.21 -11.45 -9.69
CA LYS A 165 41.72 -11.02 -11.00
C LYS A 165 40.63 -11.03 -12.07
N GLU A 166 39.84 -12.09 -12.16
CA GLU A 166 38.70 -12.19 -13.08
C GLU A 166 37.63 -11.13 -12.78
N LEU A 167 37.34 -10.84 -11.51
CA LEU A 167 36.43 -9.78 -11.13
C LEU A 167 36.95 -8.40 -11.58
N LEU A 168 38.25 -8.14 -11.42
CA LEU A 168 38.87 -6.88 -11.84
C LEU A 168 38.87 -6.71 -13.36
N GLU A 169 39.12 -7.78 -14.11
CA GLU A 169 38.98 -7.79 -15.58
C GLU A 169 37.55 -7.42 -16.00
N LYS A 170 36.52 -8.01 -15.37
CA LYS A 170 35.11 -7.65 -15.63
C LYS A 170 34.77 -6.20 -15.27
N ILE A 171 35.41 -5.64 -14.23
CA ILE A 171 35.27 -4.22 -13.88
C ILE A 171 35.91 -3.35 -14.95
N GLU A 172 37.11 -3.69 -15.45
CA GLU A 172 37.79 -2.98 -16.52
C GLU A 172 37.00 -3.01 -17.84
N GLU A 173 36.42 -4.17 -18.19
CA GLU A 173 35.49 -4.29 -19.32
C GLU A 173 34.26 -3.40 -19.16
N THR A 174 33.68 -3.36 -17.96
CA THR A 174 32.56 -2.47 -17.64
C THR A 174 32.94 -1.00 -17.79
N VAL A 175 34.12 -0.60 -17.32
CA VAL A 175 34.63 0.76 -17.49
C VAL A 175 34.86 1.09 -18.96
N ALA A 176 35.42 0.16 -19.74
CA ALA A 176 35.63 0.32 -21.18
C ALA A 176 34.30 0.49 -21.93
N GLN A 177 33.28 -0.32 -21.60
CA GLN A 177 31.91 -0.19 -22.14
C GLN A 177 31.27 1.16 -21.82
N ASN A 178 31.66 1.81 -20.73
CA ASN A 178 31.22 3.15 -20.34
C ASN A 178 32.17 4.26 -20.82
N ASN A 179 33.01 4.00 -21.83
CA ASN A 179 33.97 4.96 -22.41
C ASN A 179 34.98 5.52 -21.38
N GLY A 180 35.38 4.71 -20.40
CA GLY A 180 36.30 5.13 -19.34
C GLY A 180 35.68 6.06 -18.29
N ARG A 181 34.36 6.29 -18.33
CA ARG A 181 33.66 7.15 -17.37
C ARG A 181 33.37 6.39 -16.08
N HIS A 182 33.48 7.09 -14.97
CA HIS A 182 32.99 6.64 -13.67
C HIS A 182 31.51 6.98 -13.53
N PHE A 183 30.84 6.32 -12.59
CA PHE A 183 29.46 6.65 -12.27
C PHE A 183 29.40 7.98 -11.51
N GLU A 184 28.69 8.96 -12.06
CA GLU A 184 28.42 10.24 -11.42
C GLU A 184 26.94 10.37 -11.11
N ILE A 185 26.64 10.84 -9.89
CA ILE A 185 25.30 11.29 -9.50
C ILE A 185 25.16 12.80 -9.76
N ASP A 186 23.93 13.26 -10.00
CA ASP A 186 23.66 14.69 -10.15
C ASP A 186 24.20 15.47 -8.93
N ARG A 187 25.08 16.44 -9.19
CA ARG A 187 25.73 17.25 -8.16
C ARG A 187 24.72 18.02 -7.32
N LYS A 188 23.60 18.44 -7.91
CA LYS A 188 22.53 19.17 -7.22
C LYS A 188 21.84 18.26 -6.19
N ILE A 189 21.45 17.04 -6.60
CA ILE A 189 20.84 16.05 -5.70
C ILE A 189 21.80 15.74 -4.54
N LEU A 190 23.07 15.50 -4.85
CA LEU A 190 24.07 15.18 -3.85
C LEU A 190 24.30 16.34 -2.86
N GLN A 191 24.32 17.58 -3.36
CA GLN A 191 24.48 18.77 -2.51
C GLN A 191 23.26 18.97 -1.60
N GLU A 192 22.04 18.82 -2.12
CA GLU A 192 20.81 18.89 -1.35
C GLU A 192 20.78 17.86 -0.22
N VAL A 193 21.20 16.61 -0.49
CA VAL A 193 21.28 15.54 0.53
C VAL A 193 22.33 15.88 1.60
N LYS A 194 23.50 16.40 1.21
CA LYS A 194 24.56 16.79 2.17
C LYS A 194 24.12 17.93 3.08
N GLU A 195 23.47 18.95 2.53
CA GLU A 195 22.95 20.08 3.30
C GLU A 195 21.83 19.65 4.24
N ARG A 196 20.92 18.80 3.74
CA ARG A 196 19.85 18.22 4.55
C ARG A 196 20.39 17.41 5.72
N ARG A 197 21.37 16.52 5.49
CA ARG A 197 21.99 15.70 6.54
C ARG A 197 22.63 16.56 7.63
N ARG A 198 23.39 17.60 7.25
CA ARG A 198 24.01 18.53 8.22
C ARG A 198 22.95 19.25 9.07
N ALA A 199 21.89 19.74 8.43
CA ALA A 199 20.79 20.41 9.14
C ALA A 199 20.01 19.46 10.05
N GLU A 200 19.91 18.17 9.70
CA GLU A 200 19.30 17.13 10.55
C GLU A 200 20.22 16.79 11.75
N GLU A 201 21.53 16.69 11.55
CA GLU A 201 22.51 16.47 12.62
C GLU A 201 22.53 17.62 13.63
N GLU A 202 22.52 18.88 13.18
CA GLU A 202 22.45 20.05 14.06
C GLU A 202 21.16 20.06 14.91
N ARG A 203 20.01 19.81 14.29
CA ARG A 203 18.73 19.68 15.00
C ARG A 203 18.72 18.51 16.00
N ALA A 204 19.37 17.40 15.66
CA ALA A 204 19.50 16.25 16.55
C ALA A 204 20.32 16.58 17.80
N GLU A 205 21.44 17.29 17.65
CA GLU A 205 22.24 17.79 18.77
C GLU A 205 21.46 18.75 19.66
N GLU A 206 20.70 19.68 19.07
CA GLU A 206 19.85 20.60 19.81
C GLU A 206 18.76 19.86 20.61
N ARG A 207 18.09 18.87 19.99
CA ARG A 207 17.14 18.01 20.69
C ARG A 207 17.82 17.30 21.86
N MET A 208 18.98 16.70 21.65
CA MET A 208 19.71 15.97 22.70
C MET A 208 20.02 16.89 23.90
N LYS A 209 20.52 18.10 23.65
CA LYS A 209 20.81 19.11 24.70
C LYS A 209 19.53 19.51 25.45
N ARG A 210 18.43 19.76 24.73
CA ARG A 210 17.13 20.10 25.32
C ARG A 210 16.59 18.98 26.22
N MET A 211 16.65 17.74 25.74
CA MET A 211 16.20 16.56 26.48
C MET A 211 17.01 16.33 27.75
N LYS A 212 18.34 16.47 27.67
CA LYS A 212 19.22 16.36 28.84
C LYS A 212 18.88 17.40 29.92
N LYS A 213 18.70 18.66 29.52
CA LYS A 213 18.29 19.75 30.43
C LYS A 213 16.91 19.49 31.06
N GLN A 214 15.96 18.99 30.27
CA GLN A 214 14.63 18.63 30.77
C GLN A 214 14.72 17.52 31.81
N ARG A 215 15.50 16.47 31.55
CA ARG A 215 15.73 15.34 32.47
C ARG A 215 16.37 15.80 33.78
N GLU A 216 17.41 16.63 33.71
CA GLU A 216 18.06 17.20 34.89
C GLU A 216 17.09 18.03 35.74
N ASN A 217 16.24 18.85 35.11
CA ASN A 217 15.23 19.65 35.81
C ASN A 217 14.21 18.76 36.54
N ILE A 218 13.67 17.72 35.88
CA ILE A 218 12.75 16.77 36.51
C ILE A 218 13.42 16.10 37.71
N ARG A 219 14.63 15.57 37.52
CA ARG A 219 15.38 14.89 38.57
C ARG A 219 15.68 15.78 39.76
N SER A 220 15.89 17.08 39.56
CA SER A 220 16.09 18.06 40.65
C SER A 220 14.83 18.33 41.48
N GLN A 221 13.64 18.08 40.90
CA GLN A 221 12.34 18.27 41.55
C GLN A 221 11.82 16.99 42.20
N MET A 222 12.37 15.82 41.83
CA MET A 222 12.06 14.54 42.46
C MET A 222 12.72 14.49 43.84
N SER A 223 11.97 14.09 44.88
CA SER A 223 12.56 13.74 46.18
C SER A 223 13.15 12.32 46.11
N ASP A 224 14.19 12.04 46.91
CA ASP A 224 14.81 10.71 47.03
C ASP A 224 13.81 9.59 47.39
N ALA A 225 12.58 9.94 47.79
CA ALA A 225 11.49 9.05 48.19
C ALA A 225 10.56 8.56 47.05
N GLN A 226 10.78 8.95 45.78
CA GLN A 226 9.93 8.52 44.64
C GLN A 226 10.35 7.21 43.97
N HIS A 227 11.23 6.41 44.59
CA HIS A 227 11.56 5.07 44.10
C HIS A 227 10.33 4.16 44.20
N LEU A 228 9.66 3.89 43.08
CA LEU A 228 8.44 3.08 43.05
C LEU A 228 8.81 1.60 43.14
N SER A 229 8.42 0.96 44.25
CA SER A 229 8.62 -0.49 44.44
C SER A 229 7.71 -1.35 43.56
N ASP A 230 6.64 -0.76 42.98
CA ASP A 230 5.70 -1.41 42.07
C ASP A 230 5.43 -0.53 40.84
N LEU A 231 5.67 -1.08 39.65
CA LEU A 231 5.51 -0.44 38.35
C LEU A 231 4.56 -1.26 37.47
N ARG A 232 3.53 -0.62 36.94
CA ARG A 232 2.53 -1.22 36.05
C ARG A 232 2.65 -0.60 34.66
N ILE A 233 2.95 -1.41 33.66
CA ILE A 233 3.29 -0.98 32.31
C ILE A 233 2.34 -1.64 31.31
N VAL A 234 1.79 -0.87 30.37
CA VAL A 234 1.02 -1.41 29.24
C VAL A 234 1.81 -1.21 27.95
N LEU A 235 2.05 -2.28 27.20
CA LEU A 235 2.68 -2.26 25.89
C LEU A 235 1.62 -2.15 24.79
N MET A 236 1.68 -1.09 23.98
CA MET A 236 0.77 -0.85 22.86
C MET A 236 1.55 -0.58 21.57
N GLY A 237 0.95 -0.88 20.42
CA GLY A 237 1.56 -0.59 19.12
C GLY A 237 1.15 -1.58 18.04
N TYR A 238 1.78 -1.47 16.88
CA TYR A 238 1.44 -2.28 15.71
C TYR A 238 1.62 -3.78 15.94
N ARG A 239 0.95 -4.59 15.12
CA ARG A 239 1.28 -6.01 14.95
C ARG A 239 2.76 -6.14 14.55
N ASP A 240 3.45 -7.09 15.17
CA ASP A 240 4.87 -7.39 14.95
C ASP A 240 5.87 -6.24 15.24
N ALA A 241 5.44 -5.17 15.93
CA ALA A 241 6.34 -4.09 16.36
C ALA A 241 7.38 -4.52 17.41
N GLY A 242 7.26 -5.75 17.95
CA GLY A 242 8.14 -6.29 18.99
C GLY A 242 7.64 -6.10 20.41
N LYS A 243 6.31 -6.03 20.63
CA LYS A 243 5.70 -5.93 21.96
C LYS A 243 6.10 -7.08 22.90
N SER A 244 5.82 -8.33 22.53
CA SER A 244 6.20 -9.51 23.32
C SER A 244 7.70 -9.58 23.60
N SER A 245 8.53 -9.26 22.59
CA SER A 245 9.99 -9.19 22.77
C SER A 245 10.41 -8.09 23.74
N SER A 246 9.74 -6.94 23.71
CA SER A 246 10.00 -5.85 24.65
C SER A 246 9.58 -6.25 26.07
N GLY A 247 8.42 -6.91 26.22
CA GLY A 247 7.97 -7.44 27.50
C GLY A 247 8.94 -8.45 28.11
N ASN A 248 9.46 -9.37 27.30
CA ASN A 248 10.48 -10.34 27.73
C ASN A 248 11.80 -9.65 28.12
N THR A 249 12.20 -8.61 27.37
CA THR A 249 13.42 -7.86 27.68
C THR A 249 13.26 -7.05 28.97
N ILE A 250 12.10 -6.43 29.19
CA ILE A 250 11.77 -5.69 30.43
C ILE A 250 11.77 -6.62 31.65
N LEU A 251 11.23 -7.84 31.52
CA LEU A 251 11.19 -8.82 32.61
C LEU A 251 12.49 -9.63 32.77
N GLY A 252 13.44 -9.52 31.83
CA GLY A 252 14.70 -10.28 31.83
C GLY A 252 14.55 -11.78 31.55
N ARG A 253 13.36 -12.27 31.16
CA ARG A 253 13.06 -13.68 30.93
C ARG A 253 11.92 -13.88 29.92
N GLU A 254 11.79 -15.09 29.39
CA GLU A 254 10.76 -15.43 28.40
C GLU A 254 9.41 -15.74 29.06
N GLU A 255 8.55 -14.74 29.15
CA GLU A 255 7.22 -14.80 29.80
C GLU A 255 6.07 -14.59 28.82
N PHE A 256 6.32 -13.81 27.78
CA PHE A 256 5.43 -13.56 26.66
C PHE A 256 5.80 -14.50 25.50
N ASP A 257 4.82 -15.28 25.04
CA ASP A 257 4.97 -16.05 23.81
C ASP A 257 5.16 -15.08 22.64
N LEU A 258 6.08 -15.39 21.73
CA LEU A 258 6.25 -14.63 20.49
C LEU A 258 5.07 -14.86 19.53
N LYS A 259 4.22 -15.87 19.80
CA LYS A 259 2.94 -16.03 19.12
C LYS A 259 1.98 -14.91 19.51
N ARG A 260 1.26 -14.41 18.51
CA ARG A 260 0.29 -13.33 18.67
C ARG A 260 -0.88 -13.80 19.56
N SER A 261 -1.44 -12.91 20.39
CA SER A 261 -2.73 -13.07 21.08
C SER A 261 -3.67 -11.92 20.69
N ALA A 262 -4.96 -12.21 20.59
CA ALA A 262 -6.00 -11.20 20.36
C ALA A 262 -6.43 -10.55 21.68
N GLN A 263 -6.09 -11.15 22.82
CA GLN A 263 -6.41 -10.65 24.15
C GLN A 263 -5.20 -10.03 24.84
N CYS A 264 -5.46 -9.21 25.85
CA CYS A 264 -4.40 -8.65 26.67
C CYS A 264 -3.75 -9.72 27.56
N VAL A 265 -2.41 -9.79 27.53
CA VAL A 265 -1.64 -10.75 28.34
C VAL A 265 -0.96 -10.03 29.50
N ARG A 266 -1.24 -10.46 30.74
CA ARG A 266 -0.62 -9.91 31.95
C ARG A 266 0.51 -10.83 32.44
N ARG A 267 1.68 -10.26 32.70
CA ARG A 267 2.84 -10.91 33.34
C ARG A 267 3.43 -10.02 34.42
N HIS A 268 4.17 -10.62 35.34
CA HIS A 268 4.83 -9.89 36.41
C HIS A 268 6.17 -10.52 36.75
N GLY A 269 7.09 -9.73 37.30
CA GLY A 269 8.39 -10.19 37.77
C GLY A 269 9.09 -9.12 38.60
N GLU A 270 10.14 -9.53 39.30
CA GLU A 270 11.03 -8.62 40.02
C GLU A 270 12.24 -8.31 39.15
N VAL A 271 12.51 -7.02 38.92
CA VAL A 271 13.60 -6.53 38.08
C VAL A 271 14.18 -5.27 38.70
N ALA A 272 15.50 -5.23 38.91
CA ALA A 272 16.19 -4.10 39.55
C ALA A 272 15.49 -3.64 40.85
N ASP A 273 15.20 -4.60 41.75
CA ASP A 273 14.53 -4.41 43.05
C ASP A 273 13.13 -3.78 42.98
N ARG A 274 12.44 -3.93 41.83
CA ARG A 274 11.08 -3.43 41.60
C ARG A 274 10.16 -4.56 41.18
N HIS A 275 8.93 -4.55 41.68
CA HIS A 275 7.86 -5.39 41.15
C HIS A 275 7.32 -4.75 39.87
N ILE A 276 7.48 -5.43 38.74
CA ILE A 276 7.01 -4.94 37.45
C ILE A 276 5.85 -5.82 36.99
N THR A 277 4.70 -5.21 36.74
CA THR A 277 3.60 -5.81 35.99
C THR A 277 3.61 -5.27 34.57
N VAL A 278 3.70 -6.16 33.59
CA VAL A 278 3.64 -5.81 32.16
C VAL A 278 2.38 -6.40 31.56
N ILE A 279 1.61 -5.56 30.87
CA ILE A 279 0.43 -5.97 30.09
C ILE A 279 0.76 -5.75 28.62
N GLU A 280 0.72 -6.82 27.84
CA GLU A 280 0.77 -6.73 26.39
C GLU A 280 -0.66 -6.56 25.86
N ALA A 281 -0.97 -5.41 25.26
CA ALA A 281 -2.22 -5.21 24.52
C ALA A 281 -2.09 -5.76 23.09
N PRO A 282 -3.20 -6.20 22.46
CA PRO A 282 -3.17 -6.69 21.09
C PRO A 282 -2.73 -5.62 20.09
N GLY A 283 -2.04 -6.05 19.03
CA GLY A 283 -1.55 -5.15 17.99
C GLY A 283 -2.59 -4.85 16.90
N TRP A 284 -2.62 -3.59 16.44
CA TRP A 284 -3.37 -3.18 15.25
C TRP A 284 -2.51 -3.21 13.98
N TRP A 285 -3.15 -3.24 12.81
CA TRP A 285 -2.45 -3.12 11.54
C TRP A 285 -1.86 -1.72 11.37
N ARG A 286 -0.59 -1.66 10.97
CA ARG A 286 0.18 -0.41 10.82
C ARG A 286 -0.51 0.67 9.97
N ASN A 287 -1.24 0.25 8.94
CA ASN A 287 -1.93 1.15 8.00
C ASN A 287 -3.45 1.26 8.23
N PHE A 288 -3.98 0.74 9.34
CA PHE A 288 -5.41 0.80 9.64
C PHE A 288 -5.68 1.92 10.63
N THR A 289 -6.64 2.77 10.30
CA THR A 289 -7.22 3.69 11.28
C THR A 289 -8.13 2.93 12.23
N VAL A 290 -8.47 3.55 13.35
CA VAL A 290 -9.35 2.92 14.36
C VAL A 290 -10.70 2.52 13.78
N GLU A 291 -11.23 3.23 12.78
CA GLU A 291 -12.51 2.89 12.15
C GLU A 291 -12.47 1.61 11.31
N LYS A 292 -11.29 1.22 10.81
CA LYS A 292 -11.07 -0.02 10.05
C LYS A 292 -10.77 -1.22 10.95
N SER A 293 -10.33 -0.97 12.19
CA SER A 293 -10.00 -2.01 13.15
C SER A 293 -11.26 -2.74 13.66
N PRO A 294 -11.19 -4.07 13.84
CA PRO A 294 -12.28 -4.85 14.42
C PRO A 294 -12.72 -4.32 15.78
N GLU A 295 -13.99 -4.51 16.14
CA GLU A 295 -14.54 -3.98 17.39
C GLU A 295 -13.92 -4.65 18.62
N ILE A 296 -13.66 -5.96 18.55
CA ILE A 296 -13.00 -6.70 19.65
C ILE A 296 -11.62 -6.13 19.99
N LEU A 297 -10.86 -5.70 18.97
CA LEU A 297 -9.55 -5.07 19.17
C LEU A 297 -9.68 -3.74 19.92
N LYS A 298 -10.70 -2.93 19.63
CA LYS A 298 -10.95 -1.67 20.34
C LYS A 298 -11.31 -1.93 21.79
N GLN A 299 -12.17 -2.92 22.04
CA GLN A 299 -12.55 -3.32 23.39
C GLN A 299 -11.33 -3.78 24.19
N GLU A 300 -10.45 -4.61 23.60
CA GLU A 300 -9.21 -5.06 24.25
C GLU A 300 -8.26 -3.91 24.58
N ILE A 301 -8.08 -2.95 23.68
CA ILE A 301 -7.28 -1.75 23.96
C ILE A 301 -7.84 -1.03 25.19
N LEU A 302 -9.16 -0.85 25.29
CA LEU A 302 -9.82 -0.23 26.44
C LEU A 302 -9.67 -1.07 27.73
N LEU A 303 -9.80 -2.39 27.63
CA LEU A 303 -9.71 -3.31 28.75
C LEU A 303 -8.28 -3.45 29.30
N SER A 304 -7.25 -3.25 28.46
CA SER A 304 -5.83 -3.37 28.82
C SER A 304 -5.46 -2.58 30.09
N VAL A 305 -5.98 -1.35 30.23
CA VAL A 305 -5.75 -0.46 31.37
C VAL A 305 -6.36 -1.02 32.66
N SER A 306 -7.46 -1.76 32.56
CA SER A 306 -8.15 -2.33 33.72
C SER A 306 -7.50 -3.58 34.30
N LEU A 307 -6.55 -4.18 33.58
CA LEU A 307 -5.83 -5.38 34.00
C LEU A 307 -4.68 -5.07 34.97
N CYS A 308 -4.41 -3.79 35.27
CA CYS A 308 -3.41 -3.35 36.25
C CYS A 308 -3.96 -2.35 37.29
N PRO A 309 -4.83 -2.76 38.23
CA PRO A 309 -5.35 -1.87 39.25
C PRO A 309 -4.24 -1.22 40.11
N PRO A 310 -4.34 0.07 40.48
CA PRO A 310 -5.44 1.00 40.17
C PRO A 310 -5.42 1.56 38.72
N GLY A 311 -4.28 1.46 38.04
CA GLY A 311 -4.07 1.71 36.61
C GLY A 311 -2.57 1.72 36.27
N PRO A 312 -2.17 1.85 35.00
CA PRO A 312 -0.77 1.79 34.60
C PRO A 312 -0.01 3.07 34.95
N ASN A 313 1.24 2.91 35.37
CA ASN A 313 2.19 4.00 35.58
C ASN A 313 2.67 4.59 34.26
N ALA A 314 2.85 3.75 33.24
CA ALA A 314 3.23 4.18 31.90
C ALA A 314 2.62 3.28 30.81
N VAL A 315 2.38 3.89 29.65
CA VAL A 315 2.04 3.19 28.41
C VAL A 315 3.25 3.27 27.47
N LEU A 316 3.82 2.13 27.10
CA LEU A 316 4.92 2.09 26.14
C LEU A 316 4.37 1.87 24.74
N LEU A 317 4.49 2.90 23.89
CA LEU A 317 4.12 2.84 22.49
C LEU A 317 5.30 2.30 21.66
N ILE A 318 5.16 1.08 21.16
CA ILE A 318 6.22 0.35 20.47
C ILE A 318 6.31 0.77 19.00
N ILE A 319 7.47 1.31 18.59
CA ILE A 319 7.76 1.72 17.21
C ILE A 319 9.12 1.15 16.76
N PRO A 320 9.19 0.32 15.71
CA PRO A 320 10.45 -0.20 15.22
C PRO A 320 11.22 0.84 14.39
N VAL A 321 12.51 1.04 14.69
CA VAL A 321 13.38 2.03 14.01
C VAL A 321 13.83 1.61 12.60
N ASP A 322 13.73 0.33 12.27
CA ASP A 322 14.20 -0.24 11.01
C ASP A 322 13.22 -0.05 9.84
N SER A 323 12.23 0.82 10.01
CA SER A 323 11.17 1.05 9.04
C SER A 323 10.66 2.50 9.08
N ARG A 324 10.34 3.04 7.89
CA ARG A 324 9.90 4.44 7.76
C ARG A 324 8.58 4.73 8.48
N PHE A 325 8.52 5.82 9.24
CA PHE A 325 7.26 6.27 9.87
C PHE A 325 6.46 7.21 8.96
N LYS A 326 5.20 6.91 8.68
CA LYS A 326 4.38 7.65 7.67
C LYS A 326 3.19 8.42 8.28
N GLU A 327 2.67 9.41 7.55
CA GLU A 327 1.47 10.17 7.93
C GLU A 327 0.24 9.27 8.23
N THR A 328 0.07 8.17 7.50
CA THR A 328 -1.01 7.21 7.74
C THR A 328 -0.89 6.52 9.10
N GLU A 329 0.34 6.37 9.58
CA GLU A 329 0.69 5.62 10.78
C GLU A 329 0.51 6.47 12.04
N ILE A 330 0.79 7.78 11.98
CA ILE A 330 0.45 8.69 13.08
C ILE A 330 -1.07 8.78 13.28
N LYS A 331 -1.86 8.86 12.19
CA LYS A 331 -3.33 8.86 12.30
C LYS A 331 -3.85 7.56 12.90
N SER A 332 -3.24 6.44 12.52
CA SER A 332 -3.53 5.13 13.10
C SER A 332 -3.25 5.11 14.60
N VAL A 333 -2.03 5.45 15.02
CA VAL A 333 -1.63 5.47 16.43
C VAL A 333 -2.52 6.40 17.24
N GLN A 334 -2.77 7.61 16.73
CA GLN A 334 -3.61 8.59 17.40
C GLN A 334 -5.01 8.05 17.64
N GLY A 335 -5.68 7.54 16.60
CA GLY A 335 -7.03 7.00 16.74
C GLY A 335 -7.13 5.82 17.73
N HIS A 336 -6.08 4.98 17.84
CA HIS A 336 -6.09 3.84 18.77
C HIS A 336 -5.80 4.26 20.22
N LEU A 337 -4.87 5.18 20.46
CA LEU A 337 -4.59 5.68 21.83
C LEU A 337 -5.72 6.58 22.33
N ASP A 338 -6.33 7.38 21.46
CA ASP A 338 -7.43 8.27 21.80
C ASP A 338 -8.71 7.51 22.21
N LEU A 339 -8.80 6.18 21.98
CA LEU A 339 -9.83 5.33 22.58
C LEU A 339 -9.79 5.39 24.13
N LEU A 340 -8.60 5.44 24.72
CA LEU A 340 -8.43 5.46 26.18
C LEU A 340 -8.83 6.82 26.76
N SER A 341 -8.23 7.89 26.24
CA SER A 341 -8.58 9.31 26.43
C SER A 341 -7.40 10.17 25.95
N GLU A 342 -7.62 11.47 25.79
CA GLU A 342 -6.54 12.43 25.50
C GLU A 342 -5.46 12.49 26.60
N ARG A 343 -5.82 12.12 27.84
CA ARG A 343 -4.87 12.09 28.96
C ARG A 343 -3.84 10.97 28.85
N VAL A 344 -4.07 9.93 28.05
CA VAL A 344 -3.11 8.81 27.93
C VAL A 344 -1.74 9.28 27.43
N TRP A 345 -1.73 10.33 26.62
CA TRP A 345 -0.51 10.90 26.07
C TRP A 345 0.43 11.39 27.16
N SER A 346 -0.09 11.90 28.30
CA SER A 346 0.75 12.32 29.44
C SER A 346 1.38 11.15 30.21
N HIS A 347 0.96 9.90 29.96
CA HIS A 347 1.57 8.68 30.51
C HIS A 347 2.29 7.84 29.45
N THR A 348 2.33 8.30 28.20
CA THR A 348 2.90 7.54 27.08
C THR A 348 4.38 7.85 26.87
N ILE A 349 5.19 6.80 26.70
CA ILE A 349 6.60 6.86 26.30
C ILE A 349 6.74 6.09 24.98
N VAL A 350 7.38 6.67 23.97
CA VAL A 350 7.67 5.95 22.72
C VAL A 350 8.86 5.02 22.94
N LEU A 351 8.64 3.72 22.84
CA LEU A 351 9.68 2.71 22.95
C LEU A 351 10.11 2.27 21.54
N PHE A 352 11.28 2.75 21.14
CA PHE A 352 11.90 2.39 19.87
C PHE A 352 12.51 0.99 19.97
N THR A 353 12.00 0.04 19.20
CA THR A 353 12.54 -1.33 19.16
C THR A 353 13.55 -1.50 18.05
N ARG A 354 14.34 -2.57 18.14
CA ARG A 354 15.44 -2.88 17.20
C ARG A 354 16.51 -1.80 17.20
N GLY A 355 16.87 -1.32 18.40
CA GLY A 355 17.92 -0.31 18.57
C GLY A 355 19.26 -0.69 17.93
N ASP A 356 19.54 -1.99 17.79
CA ASP A 356 20.67 -2.50 17.02
C ASP A 356 20.65 -2.10 15.53
N SER A 357 19.50 -1.76 14.97
CA SER A 357 19.35 -1.28 13.60
C SER A 357 19.77 0.19 13.41
N LEU A 358 19.92 0.96 14.49
CA LEU A 358 20.48 2.32 14.44
C LEU A 358 21.99 2.30 14.18
N LEU A 359 22.66 1.21 14.57
CA LEU A 359 24.10 0.99 14.40
C LEU A 359 24.90 2.13 15.04
N ASP A 360 25.57 2.96 14.25
CA ASP A 360 26.37 4.12 14.67
C ASP A 360 25.62 5.46 14.63
N THR A 361 24.34 5.45 14.25
CA THR A 361 23.47 6.64 14.21
C THR A 361 22.75 6.83 15.54
N SER A 362 22.63 8.08 16.02
CA SER A 362 21.86 8.35 17.24
C SER A 362 20.35 8.28 16.99
N ILE A 363 19.56 8.02 18.03
CA ILE A 363 18.10 8.06 17.90
C ILE A 363 17.58 9.45 17.55
N GLU A 364 18.23 10.51 18.03
CA GLU A 364 17.86 11.89 17.68
C GLU A 364 18.07 12.16 16.19
N GLN A 365 19.16 11.67 15.60
CA GLN A 365 19.42 11.75 14.16
C GLN A 365 18.36 10.98 13.37
N HIS A 366 17.98 9.78 13.84
CA HIS A 366 16.89 9.02 13.24
C HIS A 366 15.57 9.80 13.24
N ILE A 367 15.17 10.36 14.39
CA ILE A 367 13.93 11.14 14.48
C ILE A 367 13.94 12.37 13.57
N GLU A 368 15.08 13.08 13.47
CA GLU A 368 15.19 14.25 12.59
C GLU A 368 15.13 13.88 11.11
N SER A 369 15.73 12.75 10.72
CA SER A 369 15.74 12.27 9.33
C SER A 369 14.38 11.74 8.86
N GLU A 370 13.64 11.04 9.72
CA GLU A 370 12.33 10.44 9.39
C GLU A 370 11.27 11.51 9.10
N GLY A 371 11.45 12.72 9.63
CA GLY A 371 10.67 13.91 9.29
C GLY A 371 9.52 14.21 10.26
N GLN A 372 8.63 15.11 9.83
CA GLN A 372 7.66 15.76 10.71
C GLN A 372 6.63 14.82 11.33
N ASP A 373 6.30 13.69 10.70
CA ASP A 373 5.27 12.79 11.22
C ASP A 373 5.73 12.10 12.51
N LEU A 374 6.97 11.60 12.56
CA LEU A 374 7.51 11.00 13.78
C LEU A 374 7.71 12.06 14.87
N GLN A 375 8.17 13.26 14.48
CA GLN A 375 8.35 14.38 15.42
C GLN A 375 7.03 14.80 16.06
N ARG A 376 5.94 14.93 15.28
CA ARG A 376 4.59 15.24 15.80
C ARG A 376 4.09 14.20 16.79
N LEU A 377 4.39 12.92 16.58
CA LEU A 377 4.05 11.86 17.53
C LEU A 377 4.81 12.05 18.85
N LEU A 378 6.11 12.32 18.76
CA LEU A 378 6.95 12.53 19.95
C LEU A 378 6.56 13.79 20.72
N ASP A 379 6.21 14.87 20.02
CA ASP A 379 5.70 16.09 20.63
C ASP A 379 4.41 15.83 21.42
N LYS A 380 3.49 15.02 20.88
CA LYS A 380 2.30 14.57 21.63
C LYS A 380 2.66 13.79 22.89
N CYS A 381 3.72 12.98 22.83
CA CYS A 381 4.23 12.25 23.99
C CYS A 381 5.11 13.12 24.91
N GLY A 382 5.20 14.45 24.73
CA GLY A 382 6.06 15.31 25.54
C GLY A 382 7.55 15.04 25.35
N ASN A 383 7.94 14.56 24.15
CA ASN A 383 9.28 14.13 23.76
C ASN A 383 9.87 12.99 24.63
N ARG A 384 9.03 12.14 25.23
CA ARG A 384 9.50 10.97 25.98
C ARG A 384 9.68 9.77 25.06
N TYR A 385 10.92 9.30 24.96
CA TYR A 385 11.26 8.09 24.24
C TYR A 385 12.42 7.32 24.86
N HIS A 386 12.51 6.03 24.55
CA HIS A 386 13.60 5.14 24.93
C HIS A 386 13.89 4.18 23.78
N VAL A 387 15.15 3.73 23.66
CA VAL A 387 15.57 2.78 22.61
C VAL A 387 15.90 1.46 23.27
N LEU A 388 15.29 0.38 22.79
CA LEU A 388 15.47 -0.96 23.32
C LEU A 388 16.10 -1.87 22.27
N ASN A 389 17.23 -2.48 22.64
CA ASN A 389 17.86 -3.52 21.85
C ASN A 389 17.40 -4.90 22.34
N ASN A 390 16.32 -5.37 21.74
CA ASN A 390 15.71 -6.67 22.03
C ASN A 390 16.65 -7.88 21.81
N HIS A 391 17.76 -7.72 21.07
CA HIS A 391 18.76 -8.76 20.86
C HIS A 391 19.81 -8.86 21.96
N ASN A 392 19.96 -7.81 22.79
CA ASN A 392 20.90 -7.79 23.90
C ASN A 392 20.16 -7.76 25.25
N ARG A 393 19.48 -8.86 25.59
CA ARG A 393 18.67 -8.97 26.81
C ARG A 393 19.49 -8.94 28.11
N SER A 394 20.80 -9.21 28.03
CA SER A 394 21.70 -9.19 29.18
C SER A 394 22.12 -7.79 29.62
N ASP A 395 21.86 -6.76 28.82
CA ASP A 395 22.21 -5.40 29.17
C ASP A 395 21.13 -4.80 30.07
N GLU A 396 21.33 -4.96 31.39
CA GLU A 396 20.45 -4.41 32.42
C GLU A 396 20.45 -2.86 32.45
N THR A 397 21.44 -2.20 31.84
CA THR A 397 21.52 -0.74 31.86
C THR A 397 20.38 -0.10 31.07
N GLN A 398 20.03 -0.67 29.91
CA GLN A 398 18.90 -0.19 29.10
C GLN A 398 17.58 -0.26 29.88
N ILE A 399 17.37 -1.34 30.65
CA ILE A 399 16.15 -1.53 31.44
C ILE A 399 16.14 -0.56 32.61
N LYS A 400 17.25 -0.42 33.34
CA LYS A 400 17.34 0.55 34.43
C LYS A 400 17.03 1.97 33.94
N GLU A 401 17.58 2.39 32.81
CA GLU A 401 17.28 3.69 32.21
C GLU A 401 15.81 3.84 31.77
N LEU A 402 15.19 2.76 31.28
CA LEU A 402 13.77 2.76 30.95
C LEU A 402 12.90 2.92 32.21
N LEU A 403 13.21 2.22 33.30
CA LEU A 403 12.47 2.33 34.56
C LEU A 403 12.62 3.73 35.19
N GLU A 404 13.83 4.31 35.14
CA GLU A 404 14.05 5.71 35.54
C GLU A 404 13.17 6.68 34.73
N LYS A 405 13.07 6.50 33.39
CA LYS A 405 12.19 7.33 32.54
C LYS A 405 10.70 7.14 32.85
N ILE A 406 10.30 5.97 33.30
CA ILE A 406 8.93 5.69 33.76
C ILE A 406 8.67 6.41 35.08
N GLU A 407 9.60 6.37 36.04
CA GLU A 407 9.50 7.11 37.30
C GLU A 407 9.46 8.62 37.06
N GLU A 408 10.29 9.14 36.16
CA GLU A 408 10.25 10.55 35.71
C GLU A 408 8.87 10.90 35.12
N THR A 409 8.28 10.01 34.32
CA THR A 409 6.94 10.18 33.77
C THR A 409 5.87 10.22 34.86
N VAL A 410 5.95 9.35 35.86
CA VAL A 410 5.02 9.34 36.99
C VAL A 410 5.16 10.60 37.83
N ALA A 411 6.39 11.07 38.08
CA ALA A 411 6.67 12.31 38.79
C ALA A 411 6.06 13.54 38.07
N GLN A 412 6.18 13.60 36.75
CA GLN A 412 5.55 14.64 35.92
C GLN A 412 4.02 14.66 35.98
N ASN A 413 3.39 13.54 36.39
CA ASN A 413 1.95 13.40 36.55
C ASN A 413 1.51 13.47 38.04
N ASP A 414 2.31 14.10 38.89
CA ASP A 414 2.06 14.25 40.34
C ASP A 414 1.96 12.91 41.09
N GLY A 415 2.70 11.89 40.64
CA GLY A 415 2.64 10.55 41.22
C GLY A 415 1.39 9.74 40.82
N ARG A 416 0.55 10.27 39.91
CA ARG A 416 -0.70 9.61 39.49
C ARG A 416 -0.44 8.61 38.36
N HIS A 417 -1.10 7.46 38.47
CA HIS A 417 -1.22 6.51 37.37
C HIS A 417 -2.30 6.97 36.38
N PHE A 418 -2.30 6.38 35.19
CA PHE A 418 -3.34 6.63 34.20
C PHE A 418 -4.66 5.98 34.64
N GLU A 419 -5.74 6.76 34.64
CA GLU A 419 -7.09 6.29 34.91
C GLU A 419 -7.99 6.57 33.71
N ILE A 420 -8.66 5.53 33.23
CA ILE A 420 -9.73 5.64 32.23
C ILE A 420 -11.07 5.96 32.91
N ASP A 421 -11.98 6.62 32.19
CA ASP A 421 -13.34 6.86 32.67
C ASP A 421 -14.01 5.52 33.07
N ARG A 422 -14.40 5.42 34.34
CA ARG A 422 -15.01 4.21 34.92
C ARG A 422 -16.31 3.83 34.23
N LYS A 423 -17.09 4.80 33.73
CA LYS A 423 -18.34 4.52 33.00
C LYS A 423 -18.06 3.85 31.67
N ILE A 424 -17.14 4.41 30.87
CA ILE A 424 -16.73 3.83 29.58
C ILE A 424 -16.20 2.41 29.81
N LEU A 425 -15.34 2.22 30.81
CA LEU A 425 -14.78 0.91 31.10
C LEU A 425 -15.84 -0.10 31.54
N GLN A 426 -16.81 0.32 32.35
CA GLN A 426 -17.90 -0.55 32.81
C GLN A 426 -18.82 -0.95 31.64
N GLU A 427 -19.19 0.01 30.78
CA GLU A 427 -19.98 -0.23 29.56
C GLU A 427 -19.29 -1.25 28.65
N VAL A 428 -17.97 -1.12 28.44
CA VAL A 428 -17.20 -2.07 27.62
C VAL A 428 -17.17 -3.46 28.26
N LYS A 429 -16.97 -3.56 29.57
CA LYS A 429 -16.98 -4.84 30.29
C LYS A 429 -18.33 -5.55 30.23
N GLU A 430 -19.42 -4.81 30.42
CA GLU A 430 -20.78 -5.33 30.33
C GLU A 430 -21.11 -5.77 28.90
N ARG A 431 -20.76 -4.95 27.91
CA ARG A 431 -20.91 -5.27 26.49
C ARG A 431 -20.15 -6.55 26.12
N ARG A 432 -18.87 -6.66 26.53
CA ARG A 432 -18.02 -7.83 26.28
C ARG A 432 -18.65 -9.12 26.85
N ARG A 433 -19.15 -9.08 28.09
CA ARG A 433 -19.81 -10.23 28.72
C ARG A 433 -21.09 -10.64 27.98
N ALA A 434 -21.93 -9.67 27.61
CA ALA A 434 -23.15 -9.93 26.85
C ALA A 434 -22.85 -10.51 25.46
N GLU A 435 -21.79 -10.03 24.79
CA GLU A 435 -21.32 -10.57 23.52
C GLU A 435 -20.81 -12.01 23.66
N GLU A 436 -20.06 -12.32 24.73
CA GLU A 436 -19.59 -13.68 25.03
C GLU A 436 -20.76 -14.65 25.30
N GLU A 437 -21.77 -14.23 26.08
CA GLU A 437 -22.98 -15.03 26.35
C GLU A 437 -23.76 -15.33 25.06
N ARG A 438 -23.96 -14.32 24.21
CA ARG A 438 -24.63 -14.50 22.90
C ARG A 438 -23.81 -15.38 21.97
N ALA A 439 -22.49 -15.27 21.98
CA ALA A 439 -21.60 -16.10 21.17
C ALA A 439 -21.70 -17.57 21.57
N GLU A 440 -21.75 -17.87 22.88
CA GLU A 440 -22.00 -19.23 23.37
C GLU A 440 -23.37 -19.78 22.93
N GLU A 441 -24.41 -18.96 23.00
CA GLU A 441 -25.75 -19.34 22.57
C GLU A 441 -25.79 -19.63 21.06
N LEU A 442 -25.18 -18.77 20.24
CA LEU A 442 -25.03 -18.96 18.81
C LEU A 442 -24.29 -20.26 18.49
N MET A 443 -23.16 -20.53 19.18
CA MET A 443 -22.40 -21.77 19.00
C MET A 443 -23.26 -23.00 19.34
N LYS A 444 -24.01 -22.97 20.46
CA LYS A 444 -24.91 -24.07 20.87
C LYS A 444 -26.01 -24.30 19.84
N ARG A 445 -26.62 -23.22 19.33
CA ARG A 445 -27.65 -23.27 18.28
C ARG A 445 -27.11 -23.89 16.99
N MET A 446 -25.92 -23.47 16.55
CA MET A 446 -25.26 -23.98 15.35
C MET A 446 -24.90 -25.47 15.47
N LYS A 447 -24.34 -25.89 16.59
CA LYS A 447 -24.05 -27.31 16.85
C LYS A 447 -25.31 -28.18 16.78
N LYS A 448 -26.42 -27.70 17.37
CA LYS A 448 -27.72 -28.40 17.32
C LYS A 448 -28.26 -28.49 15.90
N GLN A 449 -28.23 -27.38 15.15
CA GLN A 449 -28.69 -27.34 13.77
C GLN A 449 -27.88 -28.30 12.88
N ARG A 450 -26.55 -28.28 12.99
CA ARG A 450 -25.66 -29.19 12.24
C ARG A 450 -25.93 -30.66 12.55
N LYS A 451 -26.14 -31.00 13.83
CA LYS A 451 -26.50 -32.36 14.24
C LYS A 451 -27.84 -32.81 13.64
N ASN A 452 -28.84 -31.93 13.63
CA ASN A 452 -30.14 -32.24 13.04
C ASN A 452 -30.04 -32.49 11.53
N ILE A 453 -29.32 -31.65 10.79
CA ILE A 453 -29.10 -31.83 9.35
C ILE A 453 -28.42 -33.18 9.08
N ARG A 454 -27.32 -33.46 9.78
CA ARG A 454 -26.60 -34.74 9.64
C ARG A 454 -27.46 -35.96 9.94
N SER A 455 -28.39 -35.88 10.90
CA SER A 455 -29.29 -36.99 11.20
C SER A 455 -30.35 -37.25 10.12
N GLN A 456 -30.60 -36.27 9.24
CA GLN A 456 -31.54 -36.36 8.13
C GLN A 456 -30.85 -36.68 6.79
N MET A 457 -29.52 -36.58 6.75
CA MET A 457 -28.71 -36.99 5.59
C MET A 457 -28.59 -38.51 5.58
N ASN A 458 -28.89 -39.15 4.45
CA ASN A 458 -28.58 -40.57 4.23
C ASN A 458 -27.09 -40.71 3.85
N ASP A 459 -26.46 -41.86 4.16
CA ASP A 459 -25.05 -42.18 3.84
C ASP A 459 -24.67 -42.04 2.35
N THR A 460 -25.64 -41.83 1.46
CA THR A 460 -25.50 -41.69 0.01
C THR A 460 -25.29 -40.25 -0.51
N GLN A 461 -25.15 -39.24 0.37
CA GLN A 461 -25.04 -37.81 -0.01
C GLN A 461 -23.60 -37.25 -0.09
N HIS A 462 -22.57 -38.09 -0.14
CA HIS A 462 -21.24 -37.61 -0.54
C HIS A 462 -21.23 -37.25 -2.03
N LEU A 463 -21.11 -35.96 -2.33
CA LEU A 463 -21.04 -35.46 -3.70
C LEU A 463 -19.64 -35.72 -4.26
N SER A 464 -19.54 -36.59 -5.25
CA SER A 464 -18.29 -36.86 -5.97
C SER A 464 -17.84 -35.69 -6.86
N ASP A 465 -18.74 -34.76 -7.16
CA ASP A 465 -18.49 -33.52 -7.90
C ASP A 465 -19.09 -32.32 -7.15
N LEU A 466 -18.27 -31.30 -6.88
CA LEU A 466 -18.64 -30.06 -6.21
C LEU A 466 -18.29 -28.86 -7.09
N ARG A 467 -19.17 -27.85 -7.10
CA ARG A 467 -19.08 -26.67 -7.95
C ARG A 467 -19.30 -25.44 -7.07
N ILE A 468 -18.29 -24.61 -6.96
CA ILE A 468 -18.21 -23.54 -5.97
C ILE A 468 -17.94 -22.22 -6.69
N VAL A 469 -18.71 -21.17 -6.38
CA VAL A 469 -18.44 -19.82 -6.88
C VAL A 469 -17.96 -18.95 -5.72
N LEU A 470 -16.82 -18.28 -5.88
CA LEU A 470 -16.25 -17.36 -4.90
C LEU A 470 -16.65 -15.93 -5.27
N MET A 471 -17.32 -15.24 -4.33
CA MET A 471 -17.77 -13.85 -4.49
C MET A 471 -17.32 -12.98 -3.32
N GLY A 472 -17.30 -11.65 -3.52
CA GLY A 472 -16.97 -10.69 -2.47
C GLY A 472 -16.12 -9.53 -2.98
N TYR A 473 -15.73 -8.63 -2.07
CA TYR A 473 -15.02 -7.40 -2.43
C TYR A 473 -13.66 -7.62 -3.09
N ARG A 474 -13.08 -6.55 -3.64
CA ARG A 474 -11.68 -6.55 -4.08
C ARG A 474 -10.73 -6.75 -2.89
N ASN A 475 -9.67 -7.54 -3.10
CA ASN A 475 -8.58 -7.76 -2.12
C ASN A 475 -8.98 -8.42 -0.78
N VAL A 476 -10.11 -9.15 -0.74
CA VAL A 476 -10.52 -9.95 0.42
C VAL A 476 -9.85 -11.34 0.47
N GLY A 477 -9.06 -11.69 -0.53
CA GLY A 477 -8.33 -12.96 -0.58
C GLY A 477 -9.07 -14.09 -1.29
N LYS A 478 -9.85 -13.77 -2.33
CA LYS A 478 -10.62 -14.75 -3.11
C LYS A 478 -9.74 -15.78 -3.81
N SER A 479 -8.77 -15.35 -4.61
CA SER A 479 -7.78 -16.22 -5.24
C SER A 479 -7.03 -17.08 -4.22
N SER A 480 -6.67 -16.49 -3.07
CA SER A 480 -6.02 -17.26 -1.99
C SER A 480 -6.94 -18.33 -1.39
N ALA A 481 -8.23 -18.04 -1.23
CA ALA A 481 -9.20 -19.03 -0.76
C ALA A 481 -9.42 -20.13 -1.80
N GLY A 482 -9.49 -19.79 -3.09
CA GLY A 482 -9.56 -20.76 -4.18
C GLY A 482 -8.36 -21.71 -4.22
N ASN A 483 -7.15 -21.17 -4.05
CA ASN A 483 -5.92 -21.98 -3.93
C ASN A 483 -5.92 -22.87 -2.70
N SER A 484 -6.40 -22.39 -1.55
CA SER A 484 -6.55 -23.21 -0.34
C SER A 484 -7.56 -24.35 -0.56
N ILE A 485 -8.70 -24.07 -1.21
CA ILE A 485 -9.72 -25.08 -1.51
C ILE A 485 -9.19 -26.17 -2.44
N LEU A 486 -8.39 -25.80 -3.45
CA LEU A 486 -7.80 -26.76 -4.40
C LEU A 486 -6.51 -27.43 -3.88
N GLY A 487 -5.94 -26.97 -2.77
CA GLY A 487 -4.68 -27.48 -2.21
C GLY A 487 -3.42 -27.14 -3.03
N ARG A 488 -3.52 -26.28 -4.06
CA ARG A 488 -2.41 -25.91 -4.96
C ARG A 488 -2.58 -24.50 -5.54
N GLU A 489 -1.50 -23.94 -6.07
CA GLU A 489 -1.49 -22.59 -6.65
C GLU A 489 -1.99 -22.58 -8.09
N GLU A 490 -3.29 -22.37 -8.27
CA GLU A 490 -4.00 -22.42 -9.56
C GLU A 490 -4.57 -21.06 -9.99
N PHE A 491 -4.97 -20.26 -9.01
CA PHE A 491 -5.39 -18.88 -9.16
C PHE A 491 -4.18 -17.97 -8.98
N ASP A 492 -3.88 -17.16 -10.00
CA ASP A 492 -2.91 -16.07 -9.87
C ASP A 492 -3.43 -15.08 -8.80
N LEU A 493 -2.55 -14.55 -7.95
CA LEU A 493 -2.89 -13.51 -6.99
C LEU A 493 -3.14 -12.16 -7.68
N LYS A 494 -2.85 -12.05 -8.98
CA LYS A 494 -3.24 -10.92 -9.82
C LYS A 494 -4.75 -10.90 -10.01
N ARG A 495 -5.30 -9.70 -10.10
CA ARG A 495 -6.73 -9.50 -10.30
C ARG A 495 -7.12 -9.94 -11.72
N SER A 496 -8.33 -10.47 -11.86
CA SER A 496 -9.00 -10.71 -13.15
C SER A 496 -10.28 -9.86 -13.23
N ALA A 497 -10.56 -9.27 -14.39
CA ALA A 497 -11.85 -8.60 -14.63
C ALA A 497 -12.93 -9.62 -15.00
N GLN A 498 -12.52 -10.79 -15.50
CA GLN A 498 -13.39 -11.90 -15.85
C GLN A 498 -13.38 -13.02 -14.81
N CYS A 499 -14.42 -13.85 -14.82
CA CYS A 499 -14.50 -15.04 -13.99
C CYS A 499 -13.42 -16.08 -14.36
N VAL A 500 -12.72 -16.61 -13.36
CA VAL A 500 -11.67 -17.62 -13.56
C VAL A 500 -12.16 -18.97 -13.07
N ARG A 501 -12.22 -19.96 -13.97
CA ARG A 501 -12.59 -21.34 -13.63
C ARG A 501 -11.33 -22.21 -13.43
N ARG A 502 -11.28 -22.94 -12.33
CA ARG A 502 -10.26 -23.95 -12.02
C ARG A 502 -10.92 -25.22 -11.49
N HIS A 503 -10.22 -26.34 -11.61
CA HIS A 503 -10.69 -27.62 -11.11
C HIS A 503 -9.54 -28.44 -10.53
N GLY A 504 -9.86 -29.35 -9.62
CA GLY A 504 -8.90 -30.26 -9.02
C GLY A 504 -9.60 -31.36 -8.23
N GLU A 505 -8.84 -32.40 -7.88
CA GLU A 505 -9.30 -33.46 -7.00
C GLU A 505 -8.81 -33.18 -5.58
N VAL A 506 -9.74 -33.12 -4.63
CA VAL A 506 -9.46 -32.80 -3.22
C VAL A 506 -10.33 -33.67 -2.34
N ALA A 507 -9.71 -34.40 -1.41
CA ALA A 507 -10.39 -35.35 -0.52
C ALA A 507 -11.36 -36.29 -1.28
N ASP A 508 -10.85 -36.91 -2.36
CA ASP A 508 -11.56 -37.86 -3.23
C ASP A 508 -12.82 -37.29 -3.94
N ARG A 509 -12.86 -35.96 -4.12
CA ARG A 509 -13.94 -35.25 -4.81
C ARG A 509 -13.38 -34.41 -5.95
N HIS A 510 -14.12 -34.34 -7.05
CA HIS A 510 -13.86 -33.39 -8.12
C HIS A 510 -14.42 -32.03 -7.71
N ILE A 511 -13.57 -31.02 -7.58
CA ILE A 511 -13.99 -29.68 -7.20
C ILE A 511 -13.73 -28.74 -8.37
N THR A 512 -14.78 -28.06 -8.83
CA THR A 512 -14.70 -26.90 -9.71
C THR A 512 -14.89 -25.63 -8.88
N VAL A 513 -13.92 -24.71 -8.94
CA VAL A 513 -13.97 -23.42 -8.28
C VAL A 513 -13.98 -22.32 -9.34
N ILE A 514 -14.93 -21.40 -9.24
CA ILE A 514 -15.02 -20.20 -10.07
C ILE A 514 -14.77 -18.99 -9.19
N GLU A 515 -13.75 -18.21 -9.52
CA GLU A 515 -13.52 -16.90 -8.91
C GLU A 515 -14.26 -15.83 -9.72
N ALA A 516 -15.27 -15.20 -9.14
CA ALA A 516 -15.92 -14.03 -9.73
C ALA A 516 -15.11 -12.74 -9.44
N PRO A 517 -15.17 -11.72 -10.32
CA PRO A 517 -14.49 -10.45 -10.09
C PRO A 517 -15.01 -9.72 -8.83
N GLY A 518 -14.13 -8.95 -8.19
CA GLY A 518 -14.47 -8.21 -6.97
C GLY A 518 -15.05 -6.81 -7.21
N TRP A 519 -16.03 -6.43 -6.40
CA TRP A 519 -16.57 -5.07 -6.34
C TRP A 519 -15.95 -4.23 -5.21
N TRP A 520 -16.21 -2.92 -5.23
CA TRP A 520 -15.81 -1.99 -4.17
C TRP A 520 -16.75 -2.10 -2.98
N SER A 521 -16.21 -2.16 -1.76
CA SER A 521 -17.02 -2.44 -0.56
C SER A 521 -17.97 -1.29 -0.18
N ASP A 522 -17.69 -0.08 -0.66
CA ASP A 522 -18.49 1.12 -0.46
C ASP A 522 -19.44 1.44 -1.62
N TYR A 523 -19.47 0.63 -2.70
CA TYR A 523 -20.28 0.91 -3.89
C TYR A 523 -21.49 -0.03 -3.96
N THR A 524 -22.63 0.54 -4.36
CA THR A 524 -23.82 -0.22 -4.73
C THR A 524 -23.68 -0.79 -6.14
N VAL A 525 -24.56 -1.72 -6.51
CA VAL A 525 -24.59 -2.25 -7.88
C VAL A 525 -24.80 -1.15 -8.92
N GLU A 526 -25.48 -0.05 -8.59
CA GLU A 526 -25.69 1.05 -9.53
C GLU A 526 -24.40 1.77 -9.92
N ASP A 527 -23.44 1.82 -9.00
CA ASP A 527 -22.16 2.51 -9.17
C ASP A 527 -21.10 1.61 -9.81
N SER A 528 -21.31 0.29 -9.77
CA SER A 528 -20.46 -0.71 -10.39
C SER A 528 -20.53 -0.67 -11.93
N PRO A 529 -19.38 -0.85 -12.63
CA PRO A 529 -19.34 -0.97 -14.08
C PRO A 529 -20.24 -2.08 -14.63
N GLU A 530 -20.71 -1.94 -15.87
CA GLU A 530 -21.65 -2.91 -16.45
C GLU A 530 -21.01 -4.28 -16.67
N ILE A 531 -19.77 -4.34 -17.16
CA ILE A 531 -18.99 -5.59 -17.28
C ILE A 531 -18.95 -6.35 -15.95
N LEU A 532 -18.76 -5.66 -14.82
CA LEU A 532 -18.71 -6.32 -13.52
C LEU A 532 -20.02 -7.04 -13.20
N LYS A 533 -21.17 -6.42 -13.53
CA LYS A 533 -22.49 -7.03 -13.30
C LYS A 533 -22.71 -8.23 -14.20
N GLN A 534 -22.34 -8.10 -15.48
CA GLN A 534 -22.43 -9.20 -16.44
C GLN A 534 -21.58 -10.38 -15.96
N GLU A 535 -20.35 -10.15 -15.50
CA GLU A 535 -19.48 -11.21 -14.96
C GLU A 535 -20.05 -11.86 -13.70
N ILE A 536 -20.64 -11.08 -12.78
CA ILE A 536 -21.33 -11.65 -11.62
C ILE A 536 -22.47 -12.57 -12.08
N LEU A 537 -23.30 -12.15 -13.04
CA LEU A 537 -24.40 -12.96 -13.60
C LEU A 537 -23.89 -14.23 -14.29
N LEU A 538 -22.85 -14.10 -15.13
CA LEU A 538 -22.26 -15.22 -15.87
C LEU A 538 -21.50 -16.20 -14.98
N SER A 539 -21.03 -15.77 -13.80
CA SER A 539 -20.24 -16.62 -12.90
C SER A 539 -20.91 -17.96 -12.57
N VAL A 540 -22.24 -18.02 -12.47
CA VAL A 540 -22.97 -19.25 -12.15
C VAL A 540 -23.13 -20.17 -13.35
N SER A 541 -23.12 -19.64 -14.58
CA SER A 541 -23.27 -20.46 -15.80
C SER A 541 -21.99 -21.17 -16.20
N LEU A 542 -20.84 -20.69 -15.71
CA LEU A 542 -19.54 -21.31 -15.95
C LEU A 542 -19.35 -22.67 -15.25
N CYS A 543 -20.34 -23.14 -14.49
CA CYS A 543 -20.34 -24.46 -13.86
C CYS A 543 -21.68 -25.22 -14.02
N PRO A 544 -22.05 -25.68 -15.24
CA PRO A 544 -23.31 -26.37 -15.46
C PRO A 544 -23.46 -27.66 -14.62
N PRO A 545 -24.68 -28.02 -14.19
CA PRO A 545 -25.95 -27.28 -14.33
C PRO A 545 -26.09 -26.05 -13.42
N GLY A 546 -25.18 -25.85 -12.46
CA GLY A 546 -25.08 -24.67 -11.60
C GLY A 546 -24.24 -24.95 -10.34
N PRO A 547 -23.90 -23.93 -9.53
CA PRO A 547 -23.06 -24.12 -8.35
C PRO A 547 -23.81 -24.79 -7.20
N HIS A 548 -23.09 -25.65 -6.48
CA HIS A 548 -23.56 -26.27 -5.24
C HIS A 548 -23.52 -25.30 -4.06
N ALA A 549 -22.54 -24.37 -4.05
CA ALA A 549 -22.44 -23.31 -3.06
C ALA A 549 -21.83 -22.03 -3.65
N VAL A 550 -22.26 -20.90 -3.10
CA VAL A 550 -21.63 -19.59 -3.31
C VAL A 550 -20.90 -19.21 -2.02
N LEU A 551 -19.59 -19.04 -2.07
CA LEU A 551 -18.79 -18.60 -0.93
C LEU A 551 -18.62 -17.09 -0.98
N LEU A 552 -19.26 -16.39 -0.04
CA LEU A 552 -19.11 -14.94 0.13
C LEU A 552 -17.92 -14.65 1.04
N ILE A 553 -16.86 -14.07 0.49
CA ILE A 553 -15.58 -13.92 1.17
C ILE A 553 -15.51 -12.59 1.94
N ILE A 554 -15.29 -12.69 3.25
CA ILE A 554 -15.16 -11.56 4.19
C ILE A 554 -13.87 -11.74 4.98
N ARG A 555 -13.21 -10.65 5.33
CA ARG A 555 -12.00 -10.65 6.17
C ARG A 555 -12.37 -10.43 7.63
N VAL A 556 -11.90 -11.28 8.54
CA VAL A 556 -12.12 -11.11 9.99
C VAL A 556 -11.28 -10.00 10.61
N ASP A 557 -10.20 -9.60 9.94
CA ASP A 557 -9.24 -8.64 10.45
C ASP A 557 -9.58 -7.18 10.11
N THR A 558 -10.78 -6.94 9.58
CA THR A 558 -11.34 -5.64 9.20
C THR A 558 -12.75 -5.49 9.73
N ARG A 559 -13.12 -4.29 10.17
CA ARG A 559 -14.49 -3.98 10.59
C ARG A 559 -15.49 -4.12 9.45
N PHE A 560 -16.64 -4.75 9.70
CA PHE A 560 -17.77 -4.81 8.76
C PHE A 560 -18.75 -3.66 8.99
N LYS A 561 -19.14 -2.93 7.93
CA LYS A 561 -19.94 -1.69 8.02
C LYS A 561 -21.36 -1.83 7.46
N GLU A 562 -22.25 -0.91 7.84
CA GLU A 562 -23.60 -0.82 7.27
C GLU A 562 -23.61 -0.60 5.74
N THR A 563 -22.70 0.22 5.21
CA THR A 563 -22.57 0.42 3.76
C THR A 563 -22.18 -0.87 3.02
N GLU A 564 -21.46 -1.75 3.71
CA GLU A 564 -20.90 -2.99 3.18
C GLU A 564 -21.97 -4.09 3.06
N ILE A 565 -22.91 -4.18 4.00
CA ILE A 565 -24.05 -5.11 3.86
C ILE A 565 -24.93 -4.72 2.67
N LYS A 566 -25.24 -3.43 2.49
CA LYS A 566 -26.05 -2.97 1.35
C LYS A 566 -25.36 -3.28 0.03
N SER A 567 -24.05 -3.01 -0.05
CA SER A 567 -23.24 -3.36 -1.22
C SER A 567 -23.32 -4.86 -1.53
N VAL A 568 -23.13 -5.74 -0.55
CA VAL A 568 -23.21 -7.20 -0.76
C VAL A 568 -24.59 -7.61 -1.22
N GLN A 569 -25.64 -7.07 -0.60
CA GLN A 569 -27.01 -7.38 -0.96
C GLN A 569 -27.31 -7.03 -2.41
N ASP A 570 -27.02 -5.79 -2.81
CA ASP A 570 -27.28 -5.30 -4.17
C ASP A 570 -26.53 -6.13 -5.25
N HIS A 571 -25.33 -6.66 -4.94
CA HIS A 571 -24.55 -7.46 -5.89
C HIS A 571 -24.98 -8.93 -5.94
N LEU A 572 -25.32 -9.56 -4.80
CA LEU A 572 -25.80 -10.95 -4.81
C LEU A 572 -27.23 -11.05 -5.36
N ASP A 573 -28.08 -10.05 -5.10
CA ASP A 573 -29.46 -10.01 -5.57
C ASP A 573 -29.57 -9.88 -7.11
N LEU A 574 -28.47 -9.57 -7.82
CA LEU A 574 -28.40 -9.71 -9.28
C LEU A 574 -28.71 -11.15 -9.73
N LEU A 575 -28.27 -12.15 -8.96
CA LEU A 575 -28.41 -13.56 -9.34
C LEU A 575 -29.84 -14.06 -9.14
N SER A 576 -30.39 -13.77 -7.96
CA SER A 576 -31.79 -13.90 -7.52
C SER A 576 -31.84 -13.96 -5.99
N GLU A 577 -33.00 -13.75 -5.39
CA GLU A 577 -33.20 -13.93 -3.94
C GLU A 577 -32.86 -15.36 -3.47
N ARG A 578 -32.99 -16.37 -4.34
CA ARG A 578 -32.67 -17.76 -4.01
C ARG A 578 -31.18 -18.00 -3.77
N VAL A 579 -30.27 -17.14 -4.23
CA VAL A 579 -28.83 -17.37 -4.04
C VAL A 579 -28.45 -17.42 -2.57
N TRP A 580 -29.19 -16.69 -1.72
CA TRP A 580 -28.96 -16.67 -0.29
C TRP A 580 -29.10 -18.06 0.33
N SER A 581 -29.98 -18.93 -0.18
CA SER A 581 -30.13 -20.31 0.31
C SER A 581 -28.97 -21.23 -0.09
N HIS A 582 -28.08 -20.82 -1.00
CA HIS A 582 -26.84 -21.52 -1.38
C HIS A 582 -25.57 -20.79 -0.93
N THR A 583 -25.70 -19.65 -0.24
CA THR A 583 -24.55 -18.82 0.17
C THR A 583 -24.02 -19.22 1.55
N ILE A 584 -22.69 -19.38 1.64
CA ILE A 584 -21.95 -19.56 2.90
C ILE A 584 -20.96 -18.40 3.04
N VAL A 585 -20.93 -17.74 4.20
CA VAL A 585 -19.93 -16.69 4.46
C VAL A 585 -18.58 -17.34 4.79
N LEU A 586 -17.58 -17.11 3.95
CA LEU A 586 -16.21 -17.59 4.15
C LEU A 586 -15.35 -16.47 4.74
N PHE A 587 -15.07 -16.59 6.04
CA PHE A 587 -14.18 -15.70 6.77
C PHE A 587 -12.71 -16.07 6.48
N THR A 588 -12.00 -15.18 5.82
CA THR A 588 -10.56 -15.30 5.57
C THR A 588 -9.75 -14.60 6.65
N ARG A 589 -8.43 -14.84 6.68
CA ARG A 589 -7.52 -14.35 7.73
C ARG A 589 -7.87 -14.93 9.10
N GLY A 590 -8.30 -16.20 9.16
CA GLY A 590 -8.62 -16.87 10.43
C GLY A 590 -7.50 -16.81 11.47
N ASP A 591 -6.23 -16.71 11.03
CA ASP A 591 -5.06 -16.45 11.88
C ASP A 591 -5.15 -15.16 12.69
N SER A 592 -5.99 -14.20 12.29
CA SER A 592 -6.17 -12.93 12.97
C SER A 592 -7.16 -12.99 14.14
N LEU A 593 -7.95 -14.06 14.26
CA LEU A 593 -8.82 -14.31 15.42
C LEU A 593 -8.01 -14.73 16.65
N LEU A 594 -6.87 -15.41 16.43
CA LEU A 594 -5.95 -15.88 17.47
C LEU A 594 -6.67 -16.78 18.49
N ASP A 595 -6.85 -16.31 19.72
CA ASP A 595 -7.54 -16.99 20.83
C ASP A 595 -9.03 -16.62 20.96
N THR A 596 -9.56 -15.80 20.05
CA THR A 596 -10.99 -15.43 19.99
C THR A 596 -11.77 -16.41 19.10
N SER A 597 -12.97 -16.82 19.50
CA SER A 597 -13.84 -17.61 18.62
C SER A 597 -14.47 -16.75 17.52
N ILE A 598 -14.86 -17.38 16.40
CA ILE A 598 -15.57 -16.66 15.34
C ILE A 598 -16.92 -16.12 15.81
N GLU A 599 -17.62 -16.83 16.69
CA GLU A 599 -18.89 -16.38 17.25
C GLU A 599 -18.70 -15.12 18.11
N GLN A 600 -17.64 -15.03 18.91
CA GLN A 600 -17.30 -13.82 19.66
C GLN A 600 -17.02 -12.64 18.71
N HIS A 601 -16.29 -12.89 17.63
CA HIS A 601 -16.06 -11.87 16.60
C HIS A 601 -17.38 -11.38 15.97
N ILE A 602 -18.24 -12.31 15.56
CA ILE A 602 -19.56 -12.00 14.96
C ILE A 602 -20.40 -11.13 15.90
N GLU A 603 -20.48 -11.50 17.18
CA GLU A 603 -21.23 -10.73 18.18
C GLU A 603 -20.62 -9.35 18.46
N SER A 604 -19.28 -9.25 18.47
CA SER A 604 -18.58 -7.98 18.73
C SER A 604 -18.73 -6.97 17.60
N GLU A 605 -18.71 -7.41 16.33
CA GLU A 605 -18.84 -6.54 15.15
C GLU A 605 -20.24 -5.90 15.05
N GLY A 606 -21.24 -6.56 15.63
CA GLY A 606 -22.58 -6.03 15.82
C GLY A 606 -23.59 -6.44 14.74
N GLN A 607 -24.70 -5.70 14.69
CA GLN A 607 -25.92 -6.13 13.98
C GLN A 607 -25.75 -6.25 12.46
N ASP A 608 -24.86 -5.48 11.84
CA ASP A 608 -24.71 -5.49 10.38
C ASP A 608 -24.15 -6.84 9.88
N LEU A 609 -23.13 -7.38 10.57
CA LEU A 609 -22.58 -8.69 10.24
C LEU A 609 -23.59 -9.80 10.56
N GLN A 610 -24.30 -9.69 11.69
CA GLN A 610 -25.37 -10.63 12.06
C GLN A 610 -26.50 -10.67 11.03
N ARG A 611 -26.99 -9.52 10.55
CA ARG A 611 -28.02 -9.43 9.50
C ARG A 611 -27.59 -10.13 8.21
N LEU A 612 -26.31 -10.02 7.85
CA LEU A 612 -25.76 -10.72 6.69
C LEU A 612 -25.77 -12.24 6.91
N LEU A 613 -25.33 -12.69 8.08
CA LEU A 613 -25.32 -14.12 8.43
C LEU A 613 -26.73 -14.69 8.52
N ASP A 614 -27.69 -13.95 9.06
CA ASP A 614 -29.10 -14.33 9.10
C ASP A 614 -29.67 -14.53 7.69
N LYS A 615 -29.36 -13.64 6.74
CA LYS A 615 -29.70 -13.84 5.32
C LYS A 615 -29.10 -15.13 4.76
N CYS A 616 -27.88 -15.47 5.18
CA CYS A 616 -27.22 -16.72 4.79
C CYS A 616 -27.68 -17.94 5.62
N GLY A 617 -28.70 -17.84 6.47
CA GLY A 617 -29.15 -18.94 7.32
C GLY A 617 -28.12 -19.36 8.38
N ASN A 618 -27.30 -18.41 8.84
CA ASN A 618 -26.20 -18.59 9.79
C ASN A 618 -25.10 -19.58 9.34
N ARG A 619 -24.92 -19.74 8.02
CA ARG A 619 -23.84 -20.58 7.46
C ARG A 619 -22.57 -19.76 7.27
N TYR A 620 -21.52 -20.16 7.98
CA TYR A 620 -20.19 -19.59 7.80
C TYR A 620 -19.08 -20.61 8.04
N HIS A 621 -17.90 -20.30 7.52
CA HIS A 621 -16.67 -21.08 7.72
C HIS A 621 -15.48 -20.13 7.86
N VAL A 622 -14.47 -20.52 8.64
CA VAL A 622 -13.26 -19.73 8.86
C VAL A 622 -12.09 -20.44 8.22
N LEU A 623 -11.38 -19.73 7.36
CA LEU A 623 -10.24 -20.24 6.61
C LEU A 623 -8.97 -19.48 6.99
N ASN A 624 -7.97 -20.21 7.48
CA ASN A 624 -6.63 -19.69 7.68
C ASN A 624 -5.78 -19.94 6.43
N ASN A 625 -5.78 -18.97 5.53
CA ASN A 625 -5.03 -19.04 4.26
C ASN A 625 -3.50 -19.17 4.42
N HIS A 626 -2.94 -18.97 5.62
CA HIS A 626 -1.50 -19.17 5.88
C HIS A 626 -1.15 -20.61 6.27
N ASN A 627 -2.14 -21.43 6.63
CA ASN A 627 -1.92 -22.82 7.02
C ASN A 627 -2.52 -23.77 5.97
N ARG A 628 -1.99 -23.72 4.74
CA ARG A 628 -2.49 -24.52 3.61
C ARG A 628 -2.31 -26.02 3.77
N SER A 629 -1.44 -26.46 4.68
CA SER A 629 -1.22 -27.88 4.99
C SER A 629 -2.30 -28.50 5.87
N ASP A 630 -3.22 -27.68 6.40
CA ASP A 630 -4.28 -28.16 7.26
C ASP A 630 -5.53 -28.55 6.45
N ASP A 631 -5.51 -29.78 5.93
CA ASP A 631 -6.61 -30.36 5.16
C ASP A 631 -7.92 -30.46 5.95
N THR A 632 -7.88 -30.33 7.28
CA THR A 632 -9.09 -30.42 8.12
C THR A 632 -10.04 -29.26 7.86
N GLN A 633 -9.52 -28.04 7.66
CA GLN A 633 -10.33 -26.85 7.38
C GLN A 633 -11.12 -27.02 6.07
N ILE A 634 -10.45 -27.55 5.04
CA ILE A 634 -11.08 -27.78 3.74
C ILE A 634 -12.11 -28.91 3.85
N LYS A 635 -11.79 -30.03 4.52
CA LYS A 635 -12.76 -31.10 4.75
C LYS A 635 -14.02 -30.59 5.46
N GLU A 636 -13.87 -29.79 6.51
CA GLU A 636 -15.00 -29.17 7.22
C GLU A 636 -15.80 -28.20 6.34
N LEU A 637 -15.15 -27.45 5.46
CA LEU A 637 -15.82 -26.59 4.49
C LEU A 637 -16.65 -27.41 3.49
N LEU A 638 -16.09 -28.51 2.95
CA LEU A 638 -16.80 -29.38 2.02
C LEU A 638 -18.01 -30.06 2.67
N GLU A 639 -17.88 -30.50 3.92
CA GLU A 639 -19.02 -30.99 4.71
C GLU A 639 -20.12 -29.93 4.87
N LYS A 640 -19.76 -28.66 5.15
CA LYS A 640 -20.74 -27.56 5.24
C LYS A 640 -21.42 -27.25 3.91
N ILE A 641 -20.73 -27.48 2.79
CA ILE A 641 -21.31 -27.35 1.45
C ILE A 641 -22.29 -28.50 1.19
N GLU A 642 -21.93 -29.74 1.52
CA GLU A 642 -22.84 -30.90 1.41
C GLU A 642 -24.09 -30.71 2.29
N GLU A 643 -23.92 -30.23 3.54
CA GLU A 643 -25.02 -29.85 4.44
C GLU A 643 -25.92 -28.76 3.81
N THR A 644 -25.32 -27.76 3.15
CA THR A 644 -26.06 -26.72 2.43
C THR A 644 -26.87 -27.30 1.26
N VAL A 645 -26.30 -28.20 0.47
CA VAL A 645 -26.99 -28.86 -0.64
C VAL A 645 -28.14 -29.73 -0.13
N ALA A 646 -27.93 -30.46 0.98
CA ALA A 646 -28.97 -31.26 1.61
C ALA A 646 -30.16 -30.40 2.09
N GLN A 647 -29.89 -29.24 2.70
CA GLN A 647 -30.93 -28.28 3.10
C GLN A 647 -31.73 -27.72 1.90
N ASN A 648 -31.14 -27.72 0.71
CA ASN A 648 -31.79 -27.30 -0.54
C ASN A 648 -32.36 -28.50 -1.34
N ASN A 649 -32.74 -29.59 -0.65
CA ASN A 649 -33.31 -30.81 -1.24
C ASN A 649 -32.40 -31.47 -2.29
N GLY A 650 -31.08 -31.35 -2.15
CA GLY A 650 -30.12 -31.88 -3.12
C GLY A 650 -29.93 -31.03 -4.38
N CYS A 651 -30.57 -29.86 -4.46
CA CYS A 651 -30.50 -29.00 -5.65
C CYS A 651 -29.31 -28.05 -5.62
N HIS A 652 -28.64 -27.90 -6.76
CA HIS A 652 -27.71 -26.80 -7.02
C HIS A 652 -28.49 -25.49 -7.21
N PHE A 653 -27.79 -24.36 -7.16
CA PHE A 653 -28.36 -23.07 -7.49
C PHE A 653 -28.61 -22.98 -9.00
N GLU A 654 -29.84 -22.67 -9.39
CA GLU A 654 -30.25 -22.47 -10.78
C GLU A 654 -30.71 -21.03 -10.98
N MET A 655 -30.11 -20.35 -11.96
CA MET A 655 -30.51 -19.02 -12.39
C MET A 655 -31.50 -19.11 -13.55
N ASP A 656 -32.38 -18.11 -13.70
CA ASP A 656 -33.26 -18.03 -14.85
C ASP A 656 -32.45 -18.01 -16.16
N ARG A 657 -32.64 -19.06 -16.97
CA ARG A 657 -31.95 -19.23 -18.25
C ARG A 657 -32.18 -18.08 -19.21
N LYS A 658 -33.33 -17.40 -19.16
CA LYS A 658 -33.62 -16.26 -20.04
C LYS A 658 -32.72 -15.07 -19.71
N ILE A 659 -32.57 -14.74 -18.43
CA ILE A 659 -31.68 -13.67 -17.98
C ILE A 659 -30.25 -13.97 -18.41
N LEU A 660 -29.80 -15.21 -18.23
CA LEU A 660 -28.46 -15.62 -18.63
C LEU A 660 -28.24 -15.51 -20.14
N GLN A 661 -29.19 -16.00 -20.95
CA GLN A 661 -29.13 -15.89 -22.41
C GLN A 661 -29.07 -14.43 -22.87
N GLU A 662 -29.93 -13.57 -22.32
CA GLU A 662 -29.93 -12.13 -22.63
C GLU A 662 -28.57 -11.47 -22.32
N VAL A 663 -27.94 -11.84 -21.21
CA VAL A 663 -26.62 -11.31 -20.82
C VAL A 663 -25.52 -11.84 -21.74
N GLU A 664 -25.53 -13.13 -22.09
CA GLU A 664 -24.55 -13.73 -23.02
C GLU A 664 -24.65 -13.15 -24.44
N GLU A 665 -25.87 -12.95 -24.94
CA GLU A 665 -26.12 -12.32 -26.24
C GLU A 665 -25.67 -10.86 -26.23
N ARG A 666 -26.01 -10.13 -25.17
CA ARG A 666 -25.59 -8.74 -24.98
C ARG A 666 -24.07 -8.61 -24.94
N ARG A 667 -23.38 -9.47 -24.19
CA ARG A 667 -21.91 -9.50 -24.12
C ARG A 667 -21.29 -9.76 -25.50
N ARG A 668 -21.78 -10.75 -26.24
CA ARG A 668 -21.29 -11.05 -27.60
C ARG A 668 -21.46 -9.85 -28.55
N ALA A 669 -22.63 -9.20 -28.52
CA ALA A 669 -22.89 -8.01 -29.33
C ALA A 669 -22.06 -6.78 -28.90
N GLU A 670 -21.67 -6.68 -27.62
CA GLU A 670 -20.76 -5.64 -27.12
C GLU A 670 -19.31 -5.92 -27.54
N GLU A 671 -18.87 -7.18 -27.51
CA GLU A 671 -17.54 -7.61 -27.98
C GLU A 671 -17.36 -7.35 -29.48
N GLU A 672 -18.35 -7.70 -30.31
CA GLU A 672 -18.33 -7.44 -31.76
C GLU A 672 -18.21 -5.92 -32.05
N ARG A 673 -19.04 -5.10 -31.40
CA ARG A 673 -18.96 -3.64 -31.53
C ARG A 673 -17.63 -3.06 -31.05
N ALA A 674 -17.03 -3.67 -30.03
CA ALA A 674 -15.73 -3.26 -29.52
C ALA A 674 -14.61 -3.55 -30.54
N GLU A 675 -14.64 -4.71 -31.20
CA GLU A 675 -13.71 -5.06 -32.28
C GLU A 675 -13.86 -4.12 -33.49
N GLU A 676 -15.10 -3.81 -33.88
CA GLU A 676 -15.39 -2.84 -34.94
C GLU A 676 -14.84 -1.44 -34.59
N ARG A 677 -15.08 -0.97 -33.36
CA ARG A 677 -14.56 0.31 -32.85
C ARG A 677 -13.04 0.32 -32.88
N MET A 678 -12.39 -0.72 -32.38
CA MET A 678 -10.93 -0.84 -32.37
C MET A 678 -10.35 -0.77 -33.79
N THR A 679 -10.96 -1.50 -34.73
CA THR A 679 -10.53 -1.53 -36.13
C THR A 679 -10.71 -0.17 -36.81
N ARG A 680 -11.84 0.49 -36.55
CA ARG A 680 -12.12 1.85 -37.06
C ARG A 680 -11.09 2.86 -36.54
N MET A 681 -10.75 2.78 -35.25
CA MET A 681 -9.78 3.69 -34.64
C MET A 681 -8.35 3.48 -35.13
N LYS A 682 -7.92 2.22 -35.33
CA LYS A 682 -6.62 1.91 -35.94
C LYS A 682 -6.50 2.53 -37.34
N LYS A 683 -7.51 2.34 -38.19
CA LYS A 683 -7.56 2.95 -39.53
C LYS A 683 -7.55 4.48 -39.48
N GLN A 684 -8.31 5.08 -38.56
CA GLN A 684 -8.33 6.53 -38.39
C GLN A 684 -6.95 7.05 -37.96
N ARG A 685 -6.28 6.38 -37.02
CA ARG A 685 -4.93 6.73 -36.55
C ARG A 685 -3.90 6.63 -37.66
N GLU A 686 -3.91 5.55 -38.44
CA GLU A 686 -3.01 5.38 -39.60
C GLU A 686 -3.20 6.48 -40.65
N ASN A 687 -4.45 6.86 -40.94
CA ASN A 687 -4.75 7.92 -41.90
C ASN A 687 -4.30 9.31 -41.39
N ILE A 688 -4.41 9.59 -40.09
CA ILE A 688 -3.86 10.84 -39.53
C ILE A 688 -2.34 10.82 -39.67
N ARG A 689 -1.70 9.70 -39.28
CA ARG A 689 -0.24 9.56 -39.31
C ARG A 689 0.34 9.68 -40.72
N SER A 690 -0.36 9.22 -41.75
CA SER A 690 0.08 9.36 -43.14
C SER A 690 -0.06 10.78 -43.69
N GLN A 691 -0.94 11.60 -43.09
CA GLN A 691 -1.14 13.00 -43.45
C GLN A 691 -0.25 13.96 -42.63
N MET A 692 0.32 13.49 -41.52
CA MET A 692 1.30 14.23 -40.73
C MET A 692 2.65 14.27 -41.44
N SER A 693 3.25 15.46 -41.56
CA SER A 693 4.66 15.59 -41.97
C SER A 693 5.58 15.44 -40.76
N ASP A 694 6.83 15.01 -40.96
CA ASP A 694 7.87 14.88 -39.91
C ASP A 694 8.10 16.17 -39.09
N ALA A 695 7.57 17.31 -39.56
CA ALA A 695 7.68 18.64 -38.97
C ALA A 695 6.65 18.97 -37.85
N GLN A 696 5.74 18.06 -37.48
CA GLN A 696 4.73 18.30 -36.43
C GLN A 696 5.13 17.82 -35.03
N HIS A 697 6.38 17.41 -34.82
CA HIS A 697 6.91 17.11 -33.49
C HIS A 697 6.97 18.39 -32.64
N LEU A 698 6.07 18.54 -31.67
CA LEU A 698 5.96 19.74 -30.84
C LEU A 698 6.99 19.68 -29.71
N SER A 699 7.96 20.60 -29.73
CA SER A 699 8.94 20.74 -28.63
C SER A 699 8.36 21.35 -27.36
N ASP A 700 7.19 21.99 -27.45
CA ASP A 700 6.42 22.55 -26.32
C ASP A 700 4.95 22.10 -26.37
N LEU A 701 4.46 21.48 -25.30
CA LEU A 701 3.10 20.97 -25.13
C LEU A 701 2.43 21.63 -23.92
N ARG A 702 1.15 22.02 -24.07
CA ARG A 702 0.38 22.73 -23.05
C ARG A 702 -0.93 21.98 -22.86
N ILE A 703 -1.12 21.41 -21.68
CA ILE A 703 -2.18 20.45 -21.39
C ILE A 703 -3.00 20.97 -20.21
N VAL A 704 -4.33 20.94 -20.32
CA VAL A 704 -5.24 21.24 -19.20
C VAL A 704 -5.94 19.96 -18.76
N LEU A 705 -5.83 19.62 -17.47
CA LEU A 705 -6.51 18.49 -16.85
C LEU A 705 -7.85 18.96 -16.27
N MET A 706 -8.95 18.39 -16.77
CA MET A 706 -10.31 18.67 -16.30
C MET A 706 -11.04 17.40 -15.89
N GLY A 707 -12.04 17.51 -15.02
CA GLY A 707 -12.86 16.38 -14.61
C GLY A 707 -13.35 16.50 -13.18
N TYR A 708 -14.19 15.56 -12.76
CA TYR A 708 -14.80 15.55 -11.43
C TYR A 708 -13.75 15.36 -10.31
N ARG A 709 -14.17 15.64 -9.07
CA ARG A 709 -13.34 15.42 -7.87
C ARG A 709 -13.00 13.95 -7.70
N TYR A 710 -11.76 13.68 -7.28
CA TYR A 710 -11.25 12.31 -7.11
C TYR A 710 -11.24 11.46 -8.40
N ALA A 711 -11.35 12.10 -9.58
CA ALA A 711 -11.13 11.45 -10.86
C ALA A 711 -9.66 11.05 -11.08
N GLY A 712 -8.73 11.61 -10.29
CA GLY A 712 -7.29 11.31 -10.40
C GLY A 712 -6.47 12.35 -11.16
N LYS A 713 -6.97 13.58 -11.32
CA LYS A 713 -6.25 14.68 -12.02
C LYS A 713 -4.81 14.89 -11.56
N SER A 714 -4.60 15.18 -10.26
CA SER A 714 -3.25 15.39 -9.70
C SER A 714 -2.33 14.19 -9.91
N SER A 715 -2.88 12.98 -9.75
CA SER A 715 -2.14 11.74 -10.00
C SER A 715 -1.72 11.63 -11.47
N SER A 716 -2.66 11.86 -12.40
CA SER A 716 -2.36 11.89 -13.83
C SER A 716 -1.35 12.98 -14.20
N GLY A 717 -1.42 14.17 -13.58
CA GLY A 717 -0.44 15.24 -13.76
C GLY A 717 0.96 14.84 -13.32
N ASN A 718 1.08 14.16 -12.17
CA ASN A 718 2.35 13.62 -11.68
C ASN A 718 2.88 12.51 -12.59
N THR A 719 2.00 11.62 -13.08
CA THR A 719 2.38 10.56 -14.03
C THR A 719 2.85 11.15 -15.36
N ILE A 720 2.18 12.18 -15.88
CA ILE A 720 2.58 12.87 -17.12
C ILE A 720 3.95 13.55 -16.97
N LEU A 721 4.25 14.14 -15.80
CA LEU A 721 5.52 14.82 -15.54
C LEU A 721 6.64 13.89 -15.07
N GLY A 722 6.34 12.62 -14.75
CA GLY A 722 7.31 11.65 -14.22
C GLY A 722 7.79 11.93 -12.78
N ARG A 723 7.20 12.90 -12.06
CA ARG A 723 7.60 13.30 -10.71
C ARG A 723 6.43 13.89 -9.89
N GLU A 724 6.60 13.96 -8.57
CA GLU A 724 5.56 14.48 -7.66
C GLU A 724 5.56 16.01 -7.59
N GLU A 725 4.72 16.64 -8.41
CA GLU A 725 4.64 18.10 -8.57
C GLU A 725 3.29 18.68 -8.12
N PHE A 726 2.24 17.86 -8.21
CA PHE A 726 0.88 18.16 -7.77
C PHE A 726 0.60 17.47 -6.44
N ASP A 727 0.19 18.25 -5.43
CA ASP A 727 -0.29 17.73 -4.16
C ASP A 727 -1.61 16.96 -4.39
N LEU A 728 -1.73 15.78 -3.80
CA LEU A 728 -2.96 14.96 -3.89
C LEU A 728 -4.13 15.55 -3.07
N LYS A 729 -3.88 16.63 -2.31
CA LYS A 729 -4.92 17.38 -1.60
C LYS A 729 -5.80 18.18 -2.55
N ARG A 730 -6.98 18.53 -2.06
CA ARG A 730 -8.00 19.26 -2.82
C ARG A 730 -7.50 20.65 -3.23
N SER A 731 -7.33 20.88 -4.52
CA SER A 731 -7.08 22.19 -5.11
C SER A 731 -8.40 22.96 -5.30
N ALA A 732 -8.48 24.16 -4.74
CA ALA A 732 -9.60 25.10 -4.94
C ALA A 732 -9.32 26.12 -6.08
N GLN A 733 -8.11 26.10 -6.62
CA GLN A 733 -7.59 27.00 -7.65
C GLN A 733 -6.79 26.19 -8.68
N CYS A 734 -6.63 26.74 -9.88
CA CYS A 734 -5.81 26.13 -10.91
C CYS A 734 -4.34 26.06 -10.49
N VAL A 735 -3.70 24.91 -10.72
CA VAL A 735 -2.28 24.70 -10.42
C VAL A 735 -1.52 24.48 -11.72
N ARG A 736 -0.50 25.31 -11.98
CA ARG A 736 0.37 25.19 -13.16
C ARG A 736 1.71 24.58 -12.77
N ARG A 737 2.15 23.57 -13.53
CA ARG A 737 3.46 22.92 -13.42
C ARG A 737 4.08 22.73 -14.79
N HIS A 738 5.41 22.62 -14.81
CA HIS A 738 6.17 22.39 -16.03
C HIS A 738 7.24 21.33 -15.79
N GLY A 739 7.61 20.61 -16.84
CA GLY A 739 8.68 19.62 -16.81
C GLY A 739 9.11 19.23 -18.22
N GLU A 740 10.25 18.57 -18.31
CA GLU A 740 10.75 18.00 -19.56
C GLU A 740 10.49 16.49 -19.54
N VAL A 741 9.81 15.97 -20.56
CA VAL A 741 9.40 14.56 -20.64
C VAL A 741 9.50 14.12 -22.09
N ALA A 742 10.22 13.02 -22.35
CA ALA A 742 10.46 12.50 -23.70
C ALA A 742 10.90 13.59 -24.70
N ASP A 743 11.91 14.38 -24.31
CA ASP A 743 12.51 15.49 -25.07
C ASP A 743 11.53 16.63 -25.44
N ARG A 744 10.45 16.79 -24.67
CA ARG A 744 9.44 17.84 -24.85
C ARG A 744 9.27 18.67 -23.59
N HIS A 745 9.11 19.98 -23.74
CA HIS A 745 8.70 20.86 -22.65
C HIS A 745 7.18 20.73 -22.47
N ILE A 746 6.73 20.23 -21.32
CA ILE A 746 5.32 20.04 -21.03
C ILE A 746 4.89 21.00 -19.92
N THR A 747 3.90 21.83 -20.21
CA THR A 747 3.15 22.60 -19.21
C THR A 747 1.83 21.91 -18.92
N VAL A 748 1.60 21.51 -17.67
CA VAL A 748 0.35 20.89 -17.22
C VAL A 748 -0.37 21.85 -16.27
N ILE A 749 -1.65 22.11 -16.57
CA ILE A 749 -2.53 22.90 -15.72
C ILE A 749 -3.62 21.98 -15.16
N GLU A 750 -3.65 21.83 -13.84
CA GLU A 750 -4.75 21.16 -13.16
C GLU A 750 -5.87 22.17 -12.86
N ALA A 751 -7.05 21.98 -13.46
CA ALA A 751 -8.26 22.71 -13.10
C ALA A 751 -8.94 22.08 -11.87
N PRO A 752 -9.60 22.88 -11.00
CA PRO A 752 -10.32 22.35 -9.86
C PRO A 752 -11.47 21.43 -10.28
N GLY A 753 -11.70 20.37 -9.50
CA GLY A 753 -12.73 19.38 -9.80
C GLY A 753 -14.14 19.80 -9.37
N TRP A 754 -15.12 19.51 -10.22
CA TRP A 754 -16.55 19.60 -9.92
C TRP A 754 -17.11 18.32 -9.31
N TRP A 755 -18.33 18.40 -8.76
CA TRP A 755 -19.04 17.23 -8.24
C TRP A 755 -19.63 16.42 -9.38
N LYS A 756 -19.44 15.09 -9.34
CA LYS A 756 -19.73 14.16 -10.45
C LYS A 756 -21.17 14.24 -10.98
N CYS A 757 -22.14 14.54 -10.11
CA CYS A 757 -23.57 14.53 -10.43
C CYS A 757 -24.22 15.92 -10.39
N TYR A 758 -23.45 16.99 -10.15
CA TYR A 758 -24.02 18.34 -10.04
C TYR A 758 -24.03 18.99 -11.42
N ALA A 759 -25.15 19.64 -11.74
CA ALA A 759 -25.24 20.52 -12.88
C ALA A 759 -24.38 21.77 -12.64
N VAL A 760 -24.05 22.50 -13.71
CA VAL A 760 -23.19 23.68 -13.59
C VAL A 760 -23.82 24.77 -12.73
N GLU A 761 -25.15 24.90 -12.72
CA GLU A 761 -25.90 25.86 -11.92
C GLU A 761 -25.72 25.63 -10.41
N GLU A 762 -25.57 24.37 -10.01
CA GLU A 762 -25.35 23.96 -8.61
C GLU A 762 -23.89 24.16 -8.18
N SER A 763 -22.97 24.37 -9.13
CA SER A 763 -21.56 24.59 -8.85
C SER A 763 -21.29 26.02 -8.37
N PRO A 764 -20.40 26.21 -7.37
CA PRO A 764 -20.02 27.54 -6.90
C PRO A 764 -19.49 28.42 -8.03
N GLU A 765 -19.84 29.71 -8.03
CA GLU A 765 -19.41 30.65 -9.09
C GLU A 765 -17.88 30.72 -9.21
N ARG A 766 -17.17 30.65 -8.08
CA ARG A 766 -15.70 30.57 -8.04
C ARG A 766 -15.16 29.37 -8.80
N LEU A 767 -15.83 28.21 -8.74
CA LEU A 767 -15.42 27.03 -9.49
C LEU A 767 -15.57 27.25 -11.00
N LYS A 768 -16.69 27.83 -11.44
CA LYS A 768 -16.93 28.15 -12.86
C LYS A 768 -15.85 29.10 -13.38
N GLN A 769 -15.51 30.12 -12.60
CA GLN A 769 -14.45 31.07 -12.95
C GLN A 769 -13.08 30.40 -13.06
N GLU A 770 -12.72 29.53 -12.13
CA GLU A 770 -11.46 28.79 -12.20
C GLU A 770 -11.41 27.84 -13.41
N ILE A 771 -12.52 27.19 -13.78
CA ILE A 771 -12.58 26.38 -15.01
C ILE A 771 -12.30 27.26 -16.24
N LEU A 772 -12.90 28.45 -16.33
CA LEU A 772 -12.62 29.39 -17.42
C LEU A 772 -11.17 29.90 -17.41
N LEU A 773 -10.60 30.15 -16.22
CA LEU A 773 -9.23 30.60 -16.03
C LEU A 773 -8.20 29.55 -16.43
N SER A 774 -8.50 28.26 -16.25
CA SER A 774 -7.54 27.18 -16.52
C SER A 774 -6.97 27.22 -17.95
N VAL A 775 -7.79 27.59 -18.93
CA VAL A 775 -7.39 27.72 -20.34
C VAL A 775 -6.54 28.98 -20.58
N SER A 776 -6.81 30.08 -19.88
CA SER A 776 -6.07 31.34 -20.05
C SER A 776 -4.69 31.33 -19.37
N LEU A 777 -4.45 30.38 -18.47
CA LEU A 777 -3.18 30.21 -17.76
C LEU A 777 -2.06 29.57 -18.61
N CYS A 778 -2.32 29.22 -19.88
CA CYS A 778 -1.34 28.70 -20.83
C CYS A 778 -1.32 29.46 -22.18
N PRO A 779 -0.82 30.72 -22.25
CA PRO A 779 -0.77 31.47 -23.51
C PRO A 779 0.10 30.76 -24.57
N PRO A 780 -0.28 30.78 -25.87
CA PRO A 780 -1.49 31.40 -26.42
C PRO A 780 -2.80 30.60 -26.18
N GLY A 781 -2.69 29.32 -25.84
CA GLY A 781 -3.76 28.43 -25.35
C GLY A 781 -3.28 26.98 -25.24
N PRO A 782 -4.10 26.05 -24.70
CA PRO A 782 -3.72 24.65 -24.56
C PRO A 782 -3.79 23.91 -25.89
N HIS A 783 -2.85 22.99 -26.09
CA HIS A 783 -2.83 22.05 -27.21
C HIS A 783 -3.87 20.94 -27.05
N ALA A 784 -4.11 20.47 -25.82
CA ALA A 784 -5.13 19.49 -25.51
C ALA A 784 -5.78 19.72 -24.14
N VAL A 785 -7.06 19.37 -24.02
CA VAL A 785 -7.79 19.28 -22.77
C VAL A 785 -8.00 17.80 -22.44
N LEU A 786 -7.38 17.31 -21.37
CA LEU A 786 -7.58 15.93 -20.92
C LEU A 786 -8.74 15.86 -19.95
N LEU A 787 -9.84 15.25 -20.38
CA LEU A 787 -11.01 14.99 -19.55
C LEU A 787 -10.82 13.68 -18.79
N ILE A 788 -10.59 13.77 -17.49
CA ILE A 788 -10.29 12.63 -16.63
C ILE A 788 -11.56 11.88 -16.24
N ILE A 789 -11.63 10.60 -16.60
CA ILE A 789 -12.72 9.68 -16.26
C ILE A 789 -12.13 8.40 -15.67
N ARG A 790 -12.68 7.90 -14.58
CA ARG A 790 -12.33 6.61 -14.01
C ARG A 790 -13.12 5.48 -14.66
N VAL A 791 -12.43 4.40 -15.04
CA VAL A 791 -13.04 3.18 -15.62
C VAL A 791 -13.68 2.28 -14.57
N ASP A 792 -13.29 2.42 -13.31
CA ASP A 792 -13.75 1.55 -12.21
C ASP A 792 -15.10 2.00 -11.60
N ILE A 793 -15.79 2.95 -12.23
CA ILE A 793 -17.10 3.46 -11.81
C ILE A 793 -18.00 3.64 -13.02
N ARG A 794 -19.28 3.28 -12.90
CA ARG A 794 -20.27 3.45 -13.94
C ARG A 794 -20.41 4.90 -14.44
N PHE A 795 -20.51 5.09 -15.76
CA PHE A 795 -20.75 6.39 -16.38
C PHE A 795 -22.25 6.63 -16.66
N LYS A 796 -22.97 7.15 -15.65
CA LYS A 796 -24.40 7.47 -15.70
C LYS A 796 -24.71 8.74 -16.52
N LYS A 797 -25.96 8.86 -17.00
CA LYS A 797 -26.53 10.06 -17.64
C LYS A 797 -26.33 11.37 -16.88
N THR A 798 -26.38 11.32 -15.55
CA THR A 798 -26.11 12.48 -14.68
C THR A 798 -24.67 12.96 -14.81
N HIS A 799 -23.71 12.03 -14.93
CA HIS A 799 -22.31 12.36 -15.15
C HIS A 799 -22.11 12.98 -16.54
N ARG A 800 -22.76 12.41 -17.57
CA ARG A 800 -22.75 12.98 -18.93
C ARG A 800 -23.20 14.44 -18.94
N LYS A 801 -24.38 14.72 -18.35
CA LYS A 801 -24.91 16.08 -18.24
C LYS A 801 -23.95 17.00 -17.49
N SER A 802 -23.47 16.58 -16.33
CA SER A 802 -22.50 17.35 -15.55
C SER A 802 -21.24 17.67 -16.35
N VAL A 803 -20.65 16.69 -17.03
CA VAL A 803 -19.47 16.89 -17.88
C VAL A 803 -19.77 17.87 -19.02
N GLN A 804 -20.91 17.70 -19.69
CA GLN A 804 -21.37 18.58 -20.76
C GLN A 804 -21.48 20.03 -20.28
N ASP A 805 -22.26 20.27 -19.22
CA ASP A 805 -22.54 21.61 -18.71
C ASP A 805 -21.27 22.35 -18.26
N HIS A 806 -20.28 21.63 -17.71
CA HIS A 806 -19.01 22.24 -17.26
C HIS A 806 -18.05 22.53 -18.42
N LEU A 807 -17.99 21.69 -19.46
CA LEU A 807 -17.16 21.94 -20.65
C LEU A 807 -17.76 23.04 -21.54
N ASP A 808 -19.09 23.11 -21.61
CA ASP A 808 -19.81 24.12 -22.40
C ASP A 808 -19.61 25.56 -21.86
N LEU A 809 -19.09 25.73 -20.64
CA LEU A 809 -18.63 27.03 -20.13
C LEU A 809 -17.52 27.64 -21.01
N LEU A 810 -16.65 26.81 -21.59
CA LEU A 810 -15.50 27.27 -22.38
C LEU A 810 -15.95 27.67 -23.80
N SER A 811 -16.48 26.71 -24.54
CA SER A 811 -17.19 26.85 -25.82
C SER A 811 -17.44 25.46 -26.43
N GLU A 812 -18.36 25.35 -27.39
CA GLU A 812 -18.53 24.13 -28.22
C GLU A 812 -17.24 23.70 -28.94
N ARG A 813 -16.30 24.62 -29.19
CA ARG A 813 -15.03 24.27 -29.85
C ARG A 813 -14.09 23.46 -28.95
N VAL A 814 -14.27 23.48 -27.63
CA VAL A 814 -13.37 22.75 -26.70
C VAL A 814 -13.35 21.25 -26.99
N TRP A 815 -14.50 20.70 -27.41
CA TRP A 815 -14.65 19.28 -27.74
C TRP A 815 -13.69 18.84 -28.85
N SER A 816 -13.32 19.73 -29.78
CA SER A 816 -12.33 19.46 -30.83
C SER A 816 -10.88 19.39 -30.32
N HIS A 817 -10.59 19.82 -29.09
CA HIS A 817 -9.29 19.70 -28.42
C HIS A 817 -9.32 18.76 -27.21
N THR A 818 -10.46 18.16 -26.91
CA THR A 818 -10.64 17.26 -25.76
C THR A 818 -10.27 15.82 -26.10
N ILE A 819 -9.46 15.20 -25.23
CA ILE A 819 -9.18 13.77 -25.21
C ILE A 819 -9.69 13.21 -23.88
N VAL A 820 -10.45 12.11 -23.93
CA VAL A 820 -10.89 11.44 -22.69
C VAL A 820 -9.74 10.61 -22.14
N LEU A 821 -9.24 10.96 -20.96
CA LEU A 821 -8.20 10.21 -20.26
C LEU A 821 -8.85 9.30 -19.22
N PHE A 822 -8.90 8.02 -19.55
CA PHE A 822 -9.34 6.97 -18.64
C PHE A 822 -8.26 6.70 -17.60
N THR A 823 -8.60 6.84 -16.32
CA THR A 823 -7.72 6.54 -15.19
C THR A 823 -8.13 5.25 -14.51
N ARG A 824 -7.21 4.69 -13.73
CA ARG A 824 -7.33 3.35 -13.15
C ARG A 824 -7.43 2.26 -14.22
N GLY A 825 -6.63 2.40 -15.29
CA GLY A 825 -6.55 1.38 -16.33
C GLY A 825 -6.23 -0.02 -15.80
N ASP A 826 -5.55 -0.12 -14.65
CA ASP A 826 -5.32 -1.36 -13.91
C ASP A 826 -6.61 -2.06 -13.45
N SER A 827 -7.75 -1.37 -13.45
CA SER A 827 -9.06 -1.97 -13.13
C SER A 827 -9.73 -2.65 -14.32
N LEU A 828 -9.26 -2.41 -15.56
CA LEU A 828 -9.74 -3.11 -16.76
C LEU A 828 -9.16 -4.53 -16.85
N LEU A 829 -7.94 -4.73 -16.34
CA LEU A 829 -7.24 -6.02 -16.29
C LEU A 829 -7.10 -6.65 -17.67
N ASP A 830 -7.82 -7.73 -17.95
CA ASP A 830 -7.85 -8.46 -19.21
C ASP A 830 -8.92 -7.96 -20.21
N THR A 831 -9.78 -7.03 -19.79
CA THR A 831 -10.82 -6.43 -20.64
C THR A 831 -10.26 -5.23 -21.41
N SER A 832 -10.59 -5.11 -22.71
CA SER A 832 -10.17 -3.95 -23.50
C SER A 832 -10.97 -2.69 -23.12
N ILE A 833 -10.39 -1.51 -23.37
CA ILE A 833 -11.12 -0.26 -23.14
C ILE A 833 -12.31 -0.13 -24.10
N GLU A 834 -12.21 -0.65 -25.31
CA GLU A 834 -13.31 -0.68 -26.28
C GLU A 834 -14.48 -1.51 -25.77
N GLN A 835 -14.23 -2.68 -25.17
CA GLN A 835 -15.27 -3.49 -24.54
C GLN A 835 -15.91 -2.75 -23.36
N HIS A 836 -15.12 -2.04 -22.54
CA HIS A 836 -15.64 -1.19 -21.48
C HIS A 836 -16.57 -0.09 -22.00
N ILE A 837 -16.14 0.62 -23.05
CA ILE A 837 -16.93 1.67 -23.68
C ILE A 837 -18.26 1.14 -24.22
N GLU A 838 -18.24 -0.02 -24.90
CA GLU A 838 -19.44 -0.60 -25.49
C GLU A 838 -20.42 -1.11 -24.43
N SER A 839 -19.92 -1.67 -23.33
CA SER A 839 -20.74 -2.19 -22.23
C SER A 839 -21.37 -1.12 -21.34
N GLU A 840 -20.68 0.00 -21.08
CA GLU A 840 -21.15 1.08 -20.20
C GLU A 840 -22.38 1.83 -20.75
N GLY A 841 -22.61 1.73 -22.07
CA GLY A 841 -23.81 2.20 -22.74
C GLY A 841 -23.71 3.60 -23.35
N GLN A 842 -24.86 4.11 -23.78
CA GLN A 842 -24.95 5.23 -24.72
C GLN A 842 -24.37 6.55 -24.18
N ASP A 843 -24.41 6.80 -22.88
CA ASP A 843 -23.94 8.06 -22.32
C ASP A 843 -22.40 8.21 -22.41
N LEU A 844 -21.64 7.11 -22.21
CA LEU A 844 -20.18 7.13 -22.37
C LEU A 844 -19.80 7.15 -23.86
N GLN A 845 -20.51 6.37 -24.68
CA GLN A 845 -20.31 6.38 -26.13
C GLN A 845 -20.54 7.77 -26.72
N TRP A 846 -21.61 8.45 -26.32
CA TRP A 846 -21.90 9.83 -26.73
C TRP A 846 -20.75 10.79 -26.39
N LEU A 847 -20.17 10.65 -25.19
CA LEU A 847 -19.07 11.51 -24.77
C LEU A 847 -17.84 11.32 -25.68
N LEU A 848 -17.53 10.07 -26.01
CA LEU A 848 -16.42 9.75 -26.88
C LEU A 848 -16.68 10.20 -28.31
N ASP A 849 -17.89 10.01 -28.83
CA ASP A 849 -18.28 10.51 -30.15
C ASP A 849 -18.19 12.04 -30.21
N LYS A 850 -18.61 12.75 -29.16
CA LYS A 850 -18.43 14.20 -29.03
C LYS A 850 -16.97 14.62 -29.04
N CYS A 851 -16.09 13.81 -28.46
CA CYS A 851 -14.65 14.03 -28.49
C CYS A 851 -13.99 13.48 -29.78
N GLY A 852 -14.73 13.07 -30.81
CA GLY A 852 -14.15 12.52 -32.05
C GLY A 852 -13.46 11.17 -31.86
N ASN A 853 -13.92 10.37 -30.89
CA ASN A 853 -13.38 9.07 -30.49
C ASN A 853 -11.92 9.09 -30.02
N ARG A 854 -11.47 10.22 -29.45
CA ARG A 854 -10.13 10.36 -28.86
C ARG A 854 -10.15 10.02 -27.38
N TYR A 855 -9.45 8.94 -27.02
CA TYR A 855 -9.24 8.57 -25.64
C TYR A 855 -7.90 7.86 -25.43
N HIS A 856 -7.45 7.85 -24.19
CA HIS A 856 -6.24 7.18 -23.75
C HIS A 856 -6.46 6.58 -22.35
N VAL A 857 -5.81 5.45 -22.06
CA VAL A 857 -5.93 4.75 -20.77
C VAL A 857 -4.62 4.89 -20.02
N LEU A 858 -4.68 5.42 -18.80
CA LEU A 858 -3.53 5.67 -17.96
C LEU A 858 -3.58 4.79 -16.70
N ASN A 859 -2.52 4.02 -16.46
CA ASN A 859 -2.32 3.31 -15.22
C ASN A 859 -1.42 4.11 -14.27
N ASN A 860 -2.05 4.92 -13.42
CA ASN A 860 -1.34 5.76 -12.44
C ASN A 860 -0.55 4.96 -11.38
N HIS A 861 -0.69 3.63 -11.32
CA HIS A 861 0.10 2.77 -10.43
C HIS A 861 1.42 2.30 -11.05
N ASN A 862 1.64 2.49 -12.36
CA ASN A 862 2.86 2.10 -13.06
C ASN A 862 3.56 3.33 -13.66
N ARG A 863 4.09 4.20 -12.81
CA ARG A 863 4.75 5.46 -13.22
C ARG A 863 6.04 5.27 -14.01
N SER A 864 6.65 4.08 -13.94
CA SER A 864 7.87 3.74 -14.67
C SER A 864 7.63 3.34 -16.13
N ASP A 865 6.38 3.27 -16.56
CA ASP A 865 6.03 2.89 -17.93
C ASP A 865 5.90 4.12 -18.83
N ASP A 866 7.05 4.60 -19.29
CA ASP A 866 7.16 5.76 -20.19
C ASP A 866 6.43 5.56 -21.52
N THR A 867 6.09 4.31 -21.89
CA THR A 867 5.37 4.02 -23.13
C THR A 867 3.96 4.59 -23.13
N GLN A 868 3.26 4.55 -21.99
CA GLN A 868 1.90 5.09 -21.84
C GLN A 868 1.90 6.61 -22.07
N ILE A 869 2.90 7.29 -21.50
CA ILE A 869 3.04 8.74 -21.67
C ILE A 869 3.42 9.07 -23.10
N LYS A 870 4.38 8.36 -23.70
CA LYS A 870 4.73 8.57 -25.10
C LYS A 870 3.53 8.45 -26.03
N GLU A 871 2.73 7.39 -25.87
CA GLU A 871 1.50 7.21 -26.65
C GLU A 871 0.45 8.31 -26.40
N LEU A 872 0.35 8.83 -25.17
CA LEU A 872 -0.52 9.95 -24.86
C LEU A 872 -0.06 11.24 -25.58
N LEU A 873 1.25 11.52 -25.58
CA LEU A 873 1.81 12.70 -26.25
C LEU A 873 1.63 12.60 -27.77
N GLU A 874 1.84 11.41 -28.36
CA GLU A 874 1.54 11.16 -29.78
C GLU A 874 0.06 11.45 -30.10
N LYS A 875 -0.89 11.00 -29.26
CA LYS A 875 -2.32 11.28 -29.44
C LYS A 875 -2.66 12.77 -29.32
N ILE A 876 -1.90 13.53 -28.51
CA ILE A 876 -2.04 14.98 -28.40
C ILE A 876 -1.53 15.66 -29.68
N GLU A 877 -0.40 15.24 -30.22
CA GLU A 877 0.13 15.74 -31.50
C GLU A 877 -0.85 15.42 -32.66
N GLU A 878 -1.39 14.20 -32.71
CA GLU A 878 -2.46 13.80 -33.65
C GLU A 878 -3.70 14.72 -33.52
N THR A 879 -4.09 15.06 -32.29
CA THR A 879 -5.19 15.99 -32.01
C THR A 879 -4.90 17.41 -32.51
N VAL A 880 -3.68 17.90 -32.33
CA VAL A 880 -3.26 19.22 -32.83
C VAL A 880 -3.23 19.23 -34.37
N ALA A 881 -2.75 18.15 -34.98
CA ALA A 881 -2.73 17.98 -36.43
C ALA A 881 -4.14 18.03 -37.03
N GLN A 882 -5.10 17.32 -36.43
CA GLN A 882 -6.52 17.36 -36.82
C GLN A 882 -7.15 18.75 -36.71
N ASN A 883 -6.61 19.63 -35.87
CA ASN A 883 -7.05 21.00 -35.70
C ASN A 883 -6.19 22.01 -36.50
N ASN A 884 -5.56 21.56 -37.59
CA ASN A 884 -4.72 22.38 -38.45
C ASN A 884 -3.55 23.07 -37.71
N GLY A 885 -3.01 22.44 -36.67
CA GLY A 885 -1.93 23.01 -35.86
C GLY A 885 -2.38 24.07 -34.84
N CYS A 886 -3.68 24.33 -34.70
CA CYS A 886 -4.20 25.35 -33.80
C CYS A 886 -4.37 24.83 -32.37
N HIS A 887 -3.94 25.63 -31.39
CA HIS A 887 -4.30 25.46 -29.98
C HIS A 887 -5.74 25.93 -29.72
N PHE A 888 -6.31 25.54 -28.59
CA PHE A 888 -7.65 25.99 -28.22
C PHE A 888 -7.62 27.47 -27.80
N GLU A 889 -8.40 28.30 -28.49
CA GLU A 889 -8.60 29.70 -28.15
C GLU A 889 -10.00 29.93 -27.56
N ILE A 890 -10.05 30.52 -26.37
CA ILE A 890 -11.31 30.93 -25.73
C ILE A 890 -11.76 32.30 -26.27
N ASP A 891 -13.08 32.55 -26.33
CA ASP A 891 -13.62 33.81 -26.83
C ASP A 891 -13.07 35.01 -26.03
N ARG A 892 -12.45 35.96 -26.76
CA ARG A 892 -11.89 37.19 -26.21
C ARG A 892 -12.89 38.00 -25.37
N LYS A 893 -14.19 37.93 -25.65
CA LYS A 893 -15.24 38.61 -24.86
C LYS A 893 -15.44 37.98 -23.48
N ILE A 894 -15.28 36.65 -23.37
CA ILE A 894 -15.32 35.93 -22.10
C ILE A 894 -14.05 36.26 -21.31
N LEU A 895 -12.90 36.27 -21.98
CA LEU A 895 -11.59 36.60 -21.40
C LEU A 895 -11.57 38.01 -20.78
N GLN A 896 -12.12 39.01 -21.48
CA GLN A 896 -12.20 40.41 -21.01
C GLN A 896 -13.10 40.58 -19.78
N LYS A 897 -14.21 39.81 -19.68
CA LYS A 897 -15.09 39.82 -18.50
C LYS A 897 -14.40 39.23 -17.27
N ILE A 898 -13.58 38.20 -17.46
CA ILE A 898 -12.82 37.55 -16.38
C ILE A 898 -11.68 38.45 -15.91
N ASP A 899 -10.89 39.02 -16.82
CA ASP A 899 -9.77 39.93 -16.50
C ASP A 899 -10.27 41.20 -15.79
N GLY A 900 -11.42 41.75 -16.22
CA GLY A 900 -12.06 42.89 -15.56
C GLY A 900 -12.52 42.60 -14.13
N ARG A 901 -13.07 41.40 -13.86
CA ARG A 901 -13.50 40.99 -12.52
C ARG A 901 -12.32 40.66 -11.60
N LYS A 902 -11.28 39.99 -12.12
CA LYS A 902 -10.07 39.67 -11.35
C LYS A 902 -9.34 40.94 -10.89
N LYS A 903 -9.22 41.92 -11.78
CA LYS A 903 -8.70 43.26 -11.43
C LYS A 903 -9.56 43.98 -10.38
N ALA A 904 -10.87 43.73 -10.35
CA ALA A 904 -11.75 44.28 -9.31
C ALA A 904 -11.59 43.57 -7.96
N GLU A 905 -11.44 42.24 -7.94
CA GLU A 905 -11.16 41.46 -6.73
C GLU A 905 -9.78 41.77 -6.14
N GLU A 906 -8.74 41.87 -6.97
CA GLU A 906 -7.39 42.27 -6.54
C GLU A 906 -7.39 43.70 -5.94
N ARG A 907 -8.20 44.61 -6.50
CA ARG A 907 -8.42 45.95 -5.92
C ARG A 907 -9.16 45.89 -4.58
N LEU A 908 -10.16 45.03 -4.44
CA LEU A 908 -10.91 44.81 -3.20
C LEU A 908 -10.08 44.17 -2.10
N ASP A 909 -9.24 43.19 -2.42
CA ASP A 909 -8.34 42.55 -1.46
C ASP A 909 -7.18 43.45 -1.08
N LYS A 910 -6.67 44.27 -2.01
CA LYS A 910 -5.73 45.34 -1.70
C LYS A 910 -6.37 46.36 -0.75
N TRP A 911 -7.57 46.84 -1.06
CA TRP A 911 -8.33 47.74 -0.19
C TRP A 911 -8.63 47.15 1.20
N ARG A 912 -8.96 45.85 1.29
CA ARG A 912 -9.15 45.14 2.58
C ARG A 912 -7.86 45.00 3.37
N LYS A 913 -6.71 44.80 2.71
CA LYS A 913 -5.40 44.79 3.34
C LYS A 913 -5.04 46.19 3.85
N ASP A 914 -5.30 47.22 3.05
CA ASP A 914 -5.04 48.62 3.39
C ASP A 914 -5.89 49.06 4.60
N ILE A 915 -7.18 48.68 4.69
CA ILE A 915 -8.01 48.90 5.89
C ILE A 915 -7.48 48.15 7.13
N ARG A 916 -7.01 46.91 6.95
CA ARG A 916 -6.44 46.13 8.06
C ARG A 916 -5.13 46.73 8.58
N SER A 917 -4.35 47.39 7.73
CA SER A 917 -3.18 48.16 8.17
C SER A 917 -3.57 49.47 8.87
N GLU A 918 -4.61 50.17 8.41
CA GLU A 918 -5.06 51.44 9.02
C GLU A 918 -5.84 51.27 10.35
N THR A 919 -6.28 50.06 10.69
CA THR A 919 -6.95 49.73 11.97
C THR A 919 -6.01 49.08 12.99
N SER A 920 -4.72 48.97 12.66
CA SER A 920 -3.66 48.41 13.53
C SER A 920 -2.66 49.46 14.03
N GLU A 921 -2.89 50.75 13.74
CA GLU A 921 -2.34 51.92 14.44
C GLU A 921 -3.40 52.49 15.38
#